data_AF-A0A8C7F6D5-F1
#
_entry.id   AF-A0A8C7F6D5-F1
#
_cell.length_a   1.000
_cell.length_b   1.000
_cell.length_c   1.000
_cell.angle_alpha   90.00
_cell.angle_beta   90.00
_cell.angle_gamma   90.00
#
_symmetry.space_group_name_H-M   'P 1'
#
loop_
_entity.id
_entity.type
_entity.pdbx_description
1 polymer ?
#
loop_
_entity_poly.entity_id
_entity_poly.type
_entity_poly.pdbx_seq_one_letter_code
_entity_poly.pdbx_strand_id
1 'polypeptide(L)'
;MAKVSCLLLTVSMTVALALAHDAGNYTLNKREKRELLLRSKRRWVLSTIELVEEDPGPFPKFATQMFNDKTALFKSHQFRLSGTGVTEEPVDVFSIDDEDGVVYVHKPIDRETYPFFHIMFDIIDKETGALVDKTLTFDVAITDINDNAPYFEHPVMKASVKENMPEGYLPVPLTARDMDQVNTQNSNISVRVLSQEPAEPKINLKQVEGTKMSQLTFTGCFDYDKVKMYKVVVEARDHGIPALSSTAVVNLHIMDSNTHQPVFKDKTYNTHMMEMEYNKEILRVAVTDADTPNTPAWRAVYSIVKGNEEGNYKIETDPKTNEGILTVIKGKDFEKTTLTNVQIAVENEEPLFVCSSGGAVSPGKTLTVPPQTVNVTVKVIDVNDPPVFDNKVTNVYGKEEQEVGKVLYKPKVTDVDSDVEKIRYELVEDPAGWFTIDPKTGEVTTVKKMDRESPYVNKDNIYTILIQAIDNGEPPATATGTILVHLGDINDNTPYVVEKKLVMCGNKVIVPVSDKDNHPFGCPCFLSLGADNGDKALKSRWKLDPATGVEAGLVSLKSLPYGNYTVPLVIQDQQGMVVNDTVEVMVCDCGGGDKCRASLPRTSSLGLAAIGLLLAGLLLLLLLLLFLLLCECGGKTFTHLPLNLQDEGNQTLINYNEEGGGSACKGEPMLILARTTSNHVAVDVVDGMKQATTGIKLTPETNEMTQETNETYRTTGRTVVTKLSSSGVGGISGWGTFQRMSEANGTLRSQDGQGKYQAWTASRNNTMRSNSSKYSRSFGLLSDQHISEHIDRRLYMIGDEVDYQPYEYRYEGRGSKCQSLDELSLSNQGDDLKFLGDLGSKFNTLGGICRQDM
;
A
#
# COMPACT_ATOMS: atom_id res chain seq x y z
N MET A 1 11.48 -20.80 -57.97
CA MET A 1 10.82 -21.23 -59.23
C MET A 1 10.27 -19.99 -59.95
N ALA A 2 9.82 -20.13 -61.21
CA ALA A 2 8.98 -19.20 -61.97
C ALA A 2 9.41 -17.72 -62.15
N LYS A 3 9.48 -17.27 -63.41
CA LYS A 3 9.42 -15.85 -63.80
C LYS A 3 7.99 -15.49 -64.21
N VAL A 4 7.40 -14.44 -63.65
CA VAL A 4 6.37 -13.56 -64.23
C VAL A 4 6.55 -12.20 -63.53
N SER A 5 6.92 -11.06 -64.11
CA SER A 5 6.95 -10.50 -65.47
C SER A 5 5.66 -9.80 -65.93
N CYS A 6 5.79 -8.50 -66.22
CA CYS A 6 4.80 -7.62 -66.87
C CYS A 6 3.52 -7.29 -66.07
N LEU A 7 2.77 -6.22 -66.39
CA LEU A 7 3.11 -4.84 -66.82
C LEU A 7 1.78 -4.07 -66.91
N LEU A 8 1.66 -2.89 -66.27
CA LEU A 8 0.68 -1.83 -66.56
C LEU A 8 1.15 -0.60 -65.73
N LEU A 9 1.52 0.58 -66.25
CA LEU A 9 0.88 1.47 -67.24
C LEU A 9 -0.50 1.93 -66.74
N THR A 10 -0.82 3.22 -66.61
CA THR A 10 -0.22 4.48 -67.15
C THR A 10 -0.11 5.55 -66.05
N VAL A 11 1.01 6.27 -65.86
CA VAL A 11 1.53 7.39 -66.70
C VAL A 11 0.57 8.59 -66.79
N SER A 12 0.92 9.71 -66.13
CA SER A 12 0.50 11.07 -66.49
C SER A 12 1.46 12.13 -65.91
N MET A 13 1.64 13.24 -66.63
CA MET A 13 2.32 14.50 -66.27
C MET A 13 3.75 14.44 -65.66
N THR A 14 4.74 14.49 -66.55
CA THR A 14 6.12 14.97 -66.32
C THR A 14 6.25 16.49 -66.55
N VAL A 15 7.49 17.03 -66.49
CA VAL A 15 7.93 18.44 -66.69
C VAL A 15 7.89 19.25 -65.38
N ALA A 16 8.93 20.01 -64.98
CA ALA A 16 10.16 20.48 -65.66
C ALA A 16 11.44 20.00 -64.91
N LEU A 17 12.68 20.02 -65.40
CA LEU A 17 13.35 20.45 -66.66
C LEU A 17 12.58 21.42 -67.58
N ALA A 18 12.93 22.70 -67.50
CA ALA A 18 13.07 23.60 -68.64
C ALA A 18 13.62 24.99 -68.22
N LEU A 19 14.88 25.26 -68.57
CA LEU A 19 15.24 26.54 -69.22
C LEU A 19 16.16 26.20 -70.41
N ALA A 20 16.01 26.95 -71.49
CA ALA A 20 16.73 26.93 -72.78
C ALA A 20 17.95 25.98 -72.87
N HIS A 21 18.02 24.98 -73.76
CA HIS A 21 17.43 24.87 -75.11
C HIS A 21 17.77 26.05 -76.02
N ASP A 22 18.92 25.98 -76.69
CA ASP A 22 18.95 26.14 -78.15
C ASP A 22 20.05 25.27 -78.79
N ALA A 23 19.84 24.85 -80.03
CA ALA A 23 20.70 23.97 -80.81
C ALA A 23 20.94 24.54 -82.22
N GLY A 24 21.54 25.73 -82.27
CA GLY A 24 21.87 26.43 -83.51
C GLY A 24 23.05 25.80 -84.27
N ASN A 25 22.78 25.29 -85.47
CA ASN A 25 23.81 24.75 -86.39
C ASN A 25 24.79 25.84 -86.85
N TYR A 26 26.07 25.74 -86.46
CA TYR A 26 27.18 26.32 -87.23
C TYR A 26 28.42 25.43 -87.21
N THR A 27 28.91 25.07 -88.39
CA THR A 27 30.09 24.23 -88.59
C THR A 27 31.38 25.05 -88.57
N LEU A 28 32.35 24.71 -87.71
CA LEU A 28 33.77 24.91 -88.01
C LEU A 28 34.69 23.98 -87.20
N ASN A 29 35.74 23.48 -87.85
CA ASN A 29 36.68 22.50 -87.28
C ASN A 29 37.51 23.05 -86.10
N LYS A 30 37.61 22.30 -85.00
CA LYS A 30 38.82 22.31 -84.14
C LYS A 30 39.02 21.04 -83.30
N ARG A 31 39.92 20.18 -83.80
CA ARG A 31 40.69 19.11 -83.13
C ARG A 31 40.14 18.54 -81.81
N GLU A 32 39.73 17.28 -81.87
CA GLU A 32 39.71 16.39 -80.71
C GLU A 32 41.09 16.33 -80.03
N LYS A 33 41.12 16.41 -78.70
CA LYS A 33 42.27 15.93 -77.92
C LYS A 33 42.23 14.41 -77.90
N ARG A 34 43.21 13.75 -78.52
CA ARG A 34 43.55 12.36 -78.15
C ARG A 34 44.22 12.39 -76.78
N GLU A 35 43.54 11.91 -75.75
CA GLU A 35 44.21 11.62 -74.49
C GLU A 35 45.05 10.34 -74.65
N LEU A 36 46.37 10.49 -74.52
CA LEU A 36 47.30 9.38 -74.58
C LEU A 36 47.33 8.68 -73.23
N LEU A 37 47.05 7.37 -73.20
CA LEU A 37 47.16 6.54 -72.00
C LEU A 37 48.63 6.43 -71.55
N LEU A 38 49.07 7.40 -70.74
CA LEU A 38 50.39 7.45 -70.15
C LEU A 38 50.54 6.39 -69.05
N ARG A 39 51.23 5.29 -69.38
CA ARG A 39 51.57 4.23 -68.43
C ARG A 39 52.56 4.75 -67.38
N SER A 40 52.05 5.11 -66.21
CA SER A 40 52.89 5.30 -65.02
C SER A 40 53.67 4.01 -64.70
N LYS A 41 54.96 4.13 -64.36
CA LYS A 41 55.71 3.02 -63.74
C LYS A 41 55.16 2.81 -62.34
N ARG A 42 54.92 1.56 -61.94
CA ARG A 42 54.69 1.21 -60.53
C ARG A 42 55.94 1.61 -59.73
N ARG A 43 55.77 2.31 -58.62
CA ARG A 43 56.85 2.54 -57.64
C ARG A 43 57.20 1.18 -57.03
N TRP A 44 58.48 0.88 -56.84
CA TRP A 44 58.86 -0.20 -55.93
C TRP A 44 58.50 0.25 -54.51
N VAL A 45 57.82 -0.61 -53.77
CA VAL A 45 57.66 -0.47 -52.32
C VAL A 45 58.78 -1.31 -51.71
N LEU A 46 59.47 -0.79 -50.69
CA LEU A 46 60.42 -1.62 -49.93
C LEU A 46 59.64 -2.75 -49.25
N SER A 47 60.26 -3.93 -49.14
CA SER A 47 59.83 -4.91 -48.16
C SER A 47 59.98 -4.31 -46.77
N THR A 48 58.98 -4.48 -45.90
CA THR A 48 59.09 -4.22 -44.47
C THR A 48 60.36 -4.86 -43.93
N ILE A 49 61.10 -4.13 -43.09
CA ILE A 49 62.29 -4.67 -42.42
C ILE A 49 61.78 -5.30 -41.13
N GLU A 50 62.08 -6.57 -40.92
CA GLU A 50 61.68 -7.31 -39.73
C GLU A 50 62.89 -7.47 -38.80
N LEU A 51 62.73 -7.08 -37.54
CA LEU A 51 63.71 -7.26 -36.47
C LEU A 51 63.09 -8.03 -35.32
N VAL A 52 63.88 -8.79 -34.57
CA VAL A 52 63.44 -9.49 -33.35
C VAL A 52 63.61 -8.55 -32.17
N GLU A 53 62.64 -8.55 -31.25
CA GLU A 53 62.74 -7.79 -29.99
C GLU A 53 63.71 -8.42 -28.98
N GLU A 54 64.07 -7.65 -27.94
CA GLU A 54 65.02 -8.00 -26.87
C GLU A 54 66.30 -8.70 -27.34
N ASP A 55 66.76 -8.30 -28.54
CA ASP A 55 67.95 -8.81 -29.19
C ASP A 55 69.19 -8.59 -28.29
N PRO A 56 69.90 -9.64 -27.84
CA PRO A 56 71.03 -9.50 -26.92
C PRO A 56 72.28 -8.88 -27.58
N GLY A 57 72.23 -8.54 -28.87
CA GLY A 57 73.30 -7.87 -29.60
C GLY A 57 74.43 -8.83 -30.01
N PRO A 58 75.70 -8.38 -30.04
CA PRO A 58 76.17 -7.05 -29.66
C PRO A 58 75.69 -5.93 -30.60
N PHE A 59 75.65 -4.71 -30.09
CA PHE A 59 75.32 -3.49 -30.83
C PHE A 59 76.59 -2.64 -31.09
N PRO A 60 76.63 -1.81 -32.16
CA PRO A 60 75.61 -1.65 -33.20
C PRO A 60 75.48 -2.87 -34.11
N LYS A 61 74.24 -3.26 -34.42
CA LYS A 61 73.90 -4.45 -35.21
C LYS A 61 73.39 -4.05 -36.59
N PHE A 62 73.89 -4.70 -37.64
CA PHE A 62 73.40 -4.52 -39.02
C PHE A 62 71.92 -4.88 -39.11
N ALA A 63 71.10 -4.00 -39.65
CA ALA A 63 69.67 -4.23 -39.91
C ALA A 63 69.36 -4.35 -41.41
N THR A 64 69.87 -3.45 -42.23
CA THR A 64 69.73 -3.47 -43.70
C THR A 64 70.77 -2.58 -44.37
N GLN A 65 70.75 -2.49 -45.71
CA GLN A 65 71.49 -1.48 -46.46
C GLN A 65 70.57 -0.79 -47.46
N MET A 66 70.53 0.54 -47.42
CA MET A 66 69.74 1.36 -48.34
C MET A 66 70.56 1.71 -49.59
N PHE A 67 69.89 1.80 -50.73
CA PHE A 67 70.53 2.10 -52.02
C PHE A 67 69.65 2.98 -52.91
N ASN A 68 70.27 3.77 -53.78
CA ASN A 68 69.58 4.53 -54.82
C ASN A 68 70.44 4.60 -56.10
N ASP A 69 69.82 4.39 -57.26
CA ASP A 69 70.47 4.26 -58.56
C ASP A 69 71.02 5.58 -59.13
N LYS A 70 70.60 6.74 -58.59
CA LYS A 70 71.06 8.07 -59.00
C LYS A 70 72.35 8.50 -58.33
N THR A 71 72.77 7.86 -57.23
CA THR A 71 74.01 8.18 -56.50
C THR A 71 75.22 8.25 -57.42
N ALA A 72 75.32 7.33 -58.39
CA ALA A 72 76.36 7.30 -59.42
C ALA A 72 76.40 8.51 -60.38
N LEU A 73 75.42 9.42 -60.32
CA LEU A 73 75.37 10.66 -61.11
C LEU A 73 75.88 11.89 -60.34
N PHE A 74 76.05 11.79 -59.01
CA PHE A 74 76.47 12.88 -58.13
C PHE A 74 77.81 12.54 -57.48
N LYS A 75 78.77 13.48 -57.52
CA LYS A 75 80.14 13.24 -57.02
C LYS A 75 80.25 13.15 -55.50
N SER A 76 79.28 13.72 -54.78
CA SER A 76 79.26 13.79 -53.33
C SER A 76 77.81 13.72 -52.86
N HIS A 77 77.45 12.67 -52.13
CA HIS A 77 76.09 12.45 -51.64
C HIS A 77 76.11 11.98 -50.18
N GLN A 78 74.99 12.15 -49.50
CA GLN A 78 74.78 11.76 -48.11
C GLN A 78 73.48 10.98 -47.97
N PHE A 79 73.54 9.81 -47.34
CA PHE A 79 72.35 9.11 -46.87
C PHE A 79 71.87 9.66 -45.52
N ARG A 80 70.56 9.80 -45.34
CA ARG A 80 69.96 10.27 -44.07
C ARG A 80 68.68 9.51 -43.76
N LEU A 81 68.50 9.15 -42.48
CA LEU A 81 67.22 8.71 -41.92
C LEU A 81 66.60 9.82 -41.04
N SER A 82 65.28 9.79 -40.90
CA SER A 82 64.50 10.58 -39.94
C SER A 82 63.18 9.89 -39.59
N GLY A 83 62.48 10.39 -38.57
CA GLY A 83 61.27 9.80 -38.00
C GLY A 83 61.52 9.06 -36.68
N THR A 84 60.53 8.28 -36.24
CA THR A 84 60.57 7.49 -34.99
C THR A 84 61.74 6.53 -34.98
N GLY A 85 62.47 6.44 -33.86
CA GLY A 85 63.67 5.59 -33.77
C GLY A 85 64.96 6.29 -34.19
N VAL A 86 64.88 7.47 -34.81
CA VAL A 86 66.04 8.23 -35.34
C VAL A 86 66.05 9.65 -34.81
N THR A 87 65.10 10.48 -35.25
CA THR A 87 64.99 11.91 -34.89
C THR A 87 63.81 12.22 -33.99
N GLU A 88 62.86 11.29 -33.90
CA GLU A 88 61.67 11.35 -33.04
C GLU A 88 61.73 10.22 -32.02
N GLU A 89 61.12 10.41 -30.85
CA GLU A 89 61.24 9.45 -29.75
C GLU A 89 60.69 8.05 -30.12
N PRO A 90 61.36 6.97 -29.71
CA PRO A 90 62.62 6.94 -28.97
C PRO A 90 63.82 7.26 -29.89
N VAL A 91 64.60 8.30 -29.59
CA VAL A 91 65.77 8.68 -30.40
C VAL A 91 66.89 7.66 -30.26
N ASP A 92 67.83 7.64 -31.20
CA ASP A 92 69.01 6.76 -31.18
C ASP A 92 68.68 5.25 -31.05
N VAL A 93 67.64 4.76 -31.74
CA VAL A 93 67.46 3.31 -32.01
C VAL A 93 68.22 2.93 -33.28
N PHE A 94 68.02 3.69 -34.36
CA PHE A 94 68.62 3.43 -35.67
C PHE A 94 69.56 4.56 -36.11
N SER A 95 70.64 4.21 -36.79
CA SER A 95 71.44 5.15 -37.60
C SER A 95 71.66 4.60 -39.00
N ILE A 96 72.11 5.46 -39.92
CA ILE A 96 72.59 5.07 -41.24
C ILE A 96 74.02 5.58 -41.43
N ASP A 97 74.87 4.78 -42.07
CA ASP A 97 76.15 5.25 -42.59
C ASP A 97 75.92 6.22 -43.75
N ASP A 98 76.62 7.34 -43.73
CA ASP A 98 76.33 8.47 -44.60
C ASP A 98 76.95 8.34 -46.01
N GLU A 99 77.81 7.34 -46.24
CA GLU A 99 78.49 7.07 -47.53
C GLU A 99 78.13 5.70 -48.15
N ASP A 100 77.92 4.64 -47.36
CA ASP A 100 77.56 3.30 -47.87
C ASP A 100 76.08 2.90 -47.68
N GLY A 101 75.33 3.65 -46.88
CA GLY A 101 73.89 3.47 -46.67
C GLY A 101 73.51 2.30 -45.76
N VAL A 102 74.45 1.66 -45.06
CA VAL A 102 74.16 0.61 -44.08
C VAL A 102 73.40 1.18 -42.88
N VAL A 103 72.29 0.52 -42.53
CA VAL A 103 71.45 0.86 -41.38
C VAL A 103 71.81 -0.03 -40.19
N TYR A 104 72.08 0.60 -39.05
CA TYR A 104 72.43 -0.05 -37.79
C TYR A 104 71.38 0.19 -36.71
N VAL A 105 71.14 -0.83 -35.88
CA VAL A 105 70.38 -0.74 -34.61
C VAL A 105 71.37 -0.64 -33.45
N HIS A 106 71.09 0.19 -32.44
CA HIS A 106 72.02 0.52 -31.35
C HIS A 106 71.69 -0.07 -29.97
N LYS A 107 70.48 -0.59 -29.79
CA LYS A 107 69.96 -1.09 -28.50
C LYS A 107 68.85 -2.13 -28.73
N PRO A 108 68.53 -2.96 -27.72
CA PRO A 108 67.32 -3.78 -27.78
C PRO A 108 66.08 -2.89 -27.90
N ILE A 109 65.02 -3.51 -28.41
CA ILE A 109 63.72 -2.90 -28.70
C ILE A 109 62.68 -3.84 -28.10
N ASP A 110 61.67 -3.32 -27.42
CA ASP A 110 60.50 -4.09 -26.97
C ASP A 110 59.30 -3.74 -27.87
N ARG A 111 58.52 -4.76 -28.28
CA ARG A 111 57.40 -4.66 -29.23
C ARG A 111 56.10 -4.22 -28.56
N GLU A 112 55.91 -4.46 -27.26
CA GLU A 112 54.75 -3.98 -26.51
C GLU A 112 54.73 -2.46 -26.42
N THR A 113 55.90 -1.85 -26.28
CA THR A 113 56.11 -0.40 -26.30
C THR A 113 56.21 0.13 -27.74
N TYR A 114 56.95 -0.55 -28.63
CA TYR A 114 57.21 -0.06 -30.00
C TYR A 114 57.08 -1.16 -31.08
N PRO A 115 55.84 -1.52 -31.51
CA PRO A 115 55.62 -2.62 -32.44
C PRO A 115 56.09 -2.35 -33.88
N PHE A 116 56.26 -1.08 -34.26
CA PHE A 116 56.87 -0.67 -35.53
C PHE A 116 57.46 0.74 -35.45
N PHE A 117 58.43 1.01 -36.32
CA PHE A 117 59.03 2.34 -36.51
C PHE A 117 58.77 2.83 -37.93
N HIS A 118 58.22 4.03 -38.04
CA HIS A 118 57.96 4.70 -39.31
C HIS A 118 59.16 5.58 -39.66
N ILE A 119 59.97 5.15 -40.64
CA ILE A 119 61.25 5.78 -40.96
C ILE A 119 61.22 6.37 -42.37
N MET A 120 61.71 7.59 -42.49
CA MET A 120 61.90 8.33 -43.72
C MET A 120 63.39 8.26 -44.13
N PHE A 121 63.63 7.98 -45.41
CA PHE A 121 64.96 7.91 -46.02
C PHE A 121 65.09 9.01 -47.09
N ASP A 122 66.06 9.88 -46.86
CA ASP A 122 66.46 10.97 -47.74
C ASP A 122 67.87 10.74 -48.28
N ILE A 123 68.15 11.33 -49.45
CA ILE A 123 69.49 11.42 -50.02
C ILE A 123 69.75 12.86 -50.37
N ILE A 124 70.87 13.40 -49.91
CA ILE A 124 71.23 14.81 -50.01
C ILE A 124 72.50 14.95 -50.83
N ASP A 125 72.57 15.96 -51.68
CA ASP A 125 73.80 16.38 -52.34
C ASP A 125 74.69 17.12 -51.31
N LYS A 126 75.89 16.60 -51.04
CA LYS A 126 76.83 17.18 -50.04
C LYS A 126 77.35 18.57 -50.46
N GLU A 127 77.26 18.96 -51.74
CA GLU A 127 77.66 20.29 -52.23
C GLU A 127 76.52 21.33 -52.19
N THR A 128 75.26 20.92 -52.41
CA THR A 128 74.12 21.86 -52.54
C THR A 128 73.07 21.77 -51.42
N GLY A 129 73.10 20.73 -50.59
CA GLY A 129 72.08 20.48 -49.56
C GLY A 129 70.69 20.11 -50.11
N ALA A 130 70.56 19.90 -51.42
CA ALA A 130 69.30 19.55 -52.06
C ALA A 130 69.02 18.04 -52.02
N LEU A 131 67.74 17.67 -51.99
CA LEU A 131 67.33 16.26 -52.10
C LEU A 131 67.59 15.72 -53.51
N VAL A 132 68.41 14.68 -53.59
CA VAL A 132 68.81 13.98 -54.84
C VAL A 132 67.65 13.17 -55.42
N ASP A 133 66.74 12.71 -54.57
CA ASP A 133 65.52 12.03 -54.96
C ASP A 133 64.35 12.39 -54.03
N LYS A 134 63.14 11.96 -54.39
CA LYS A 134 61.98 12.04 -53.51
C LYS A 134 62.17 11.11 -52.31
N THR A 135 61.97 11.65 -51.11
CA THR A 135 61.92 10.91 -49.84
C THR A 135 61.15 9.60 -50.00
N LEU A 136 61.76 8.55 -49.46
CA LEU A 136 61.20 7.22 -49.34
C LEU A 136 60.75 7.02 -47.89
N THR A 137 59.70 6.24 -47.69
CA THR A 137 59.15 5.95 -46.37
C THR A 137 58.95 4.45 -46.28
N PHE A 138 59.34 3.86 -45.17
CA PHE A 138 59.27 2.43 -44.91
C PHE A 138 59.02 2.19 -43.42
N ASP A 139 58.43 1.04 -43.13
CA ASP A 139 58.21 0.61 -41.75
C ASP A 139 59.26 -0.46 -41.39
N VAL A 140 59.83 -0.34 -40.20
CA VAL A 140 60.54 -1.43 -39.53
C VAL A 140 59.55 -2.08 -38.58
N ALA A 141 59.14 -3.31 -38.85
CA ALA A 141 58.28 -4.08 -37.97
C ALA A 141 59.11 -4.85 -36.94
N ILE A 142 58.65 -4.87 -35.70
CA ILE A 142 59.25 -5.66 -34.63
C ILE A 142 58.49 -6.97 -34.49
N THR A 143 59.23 -8.07 -34.39
CA THR A 143 58.71 -9.45 -34.41
C THR A 143 58.74 -10.07 -33.02
N ASP A 144 57.63 -10.73 -32.71
CA ASP A 144 57.18 -11.22 -31.41
C ASP A 144 58.04 -12.35 -30.83
N ILE A 145 58.49 -12.20 -29.58
CA ILE A 145 58.93 -13.32 -28.73
C ILE A 145 57.85 -13.65 -27.68
N ASN A 146 58.14 -14.58 -26.76
CA ASN A 146 57.24 -14.93 -25.65
C ASN A 146 57.94 -14.68 -24.31
N ASP A 147 58.00 -13.42 -23.88
CA ASP A 147 58.60 -13.02 -22.61
C ASP A 147 57.58 -12.46 -21.61
N ASN A 148 56.39 -12.00 -22.05
CA ASN A 148 55.28 -11.76 -21.14
C ASN A 148 54.59 -13.06 -20.74
N ALA A 149 54.08 -13.09 -19.50
CA ALA A 149 53.27 -14.19 -19.00
C ALA A 149 51.79 -13.79 -18.92
N PRO A 150 50.84 -14.66 -19.32
CA PRO A 150 49.42 -14.31 -19.29
C PRO A 150 48.95 -14.05 -17.87
N TYR A 151 48.31 -12.90 -17.64
CA TYR A 151 47.84 -12.45 -16.32
C TYR A 151 46.31 -12.42 -16.23
N PHE A 152 45.79 -12.69 -15.03
CA PHE A 152 44.39 -12.45 -14.70
C PHE A 152 44.20 -11.01 -14.25
N GLU A 153 43.14 -10.34 -14.71
CA GLU A 153 42.81 -8.96 -14.29
C GLU A 153 42.64 -8.84 -12.76
N HIS A 154 42.20 -9.93 -12.11
CA HIS A 154 41.98 -10.01 -10.68
C HIS A 154 42.66 -11.28 -10.13
N PRO A 155 43.86 -11.18 -9.51
CA PRO A 155 44.60 -12.36 -9.02
C PRO A 155 43.93 -13.04 -7.82
N VAL A 156 43.04 -12.34 -7.11
CA VAL A 156 42.16 -12.90 -6.07
C VAL A 156 40.72 -12.50 -6.35
N MET A 157 39.91 -13.48 -6.72
CA MET A 157 38.48 -13.33 -6.96
C MET A 157 37.68 -13.80 -5.74
N LYS A 158 36.49 -13.21 -5.57
CA LYS A 158 35.50 -13.62 -4.57
C LYS A 158 34.14 -13.71 -5.25
N ALA A 159 33.41 -14.79 -4.99
CA ALA A 159 32.04 -14.98 -5.41
C ALA A 159 31.24 -15.66 -4.29
N SER A 160 29.92 -15.56 -4.37
CA SER A 160 28.99 -16.26 -3.50
C SER A 160 27.97 -17.01 -4.34
N VAL A 161 27.61 -18.23 -3.95
CA VAL A 161 26.56 -19.04 -4.59
C VAL A 161 25.68 -19.69 -3.54
N LYS A 162 24.37 -19.78 -3.78
CA LYS A 162 23.48 -20.62 -2.97
C LYS A 162 23.82 -22.09 -3.19
N GLU A 163 23.67 -22.92 -2.15
CA GLU A 163 23.85 -24.36 -2.31
C GLU A 163 22.75 -25.04 -3.14
N ASN A 164 21.54 -24.45 -3.18
CA ASN A 164 20.44 -24.90 -4.04
C ASN A 164 20.59 -24.49 -5.53
N MET A 165 21.74 -23.91 -5.91
CA MET A 165 22.06 -23.60 -7.29
C MET A 165 22.12 -24.88 -8.15
N PRO A 166 21.48 -24.92 -9.33
CA PRO A 166 21.54 -26.09 -10.22
C PRO A 166 22.94 -26.29 -10.80
N GLU A 167 23.33 -27.55 -11.03
CA GLU A 167 24.63 -27.89 -11.62
C GLU A 167 24.82 -27.24 -12.99
N GLY A 168 25.98 -26.60 -13.20
CA GLY A 168 26.16 -25.71 -14.34
C GLY A 168 27.29 -24.71 -14.12
N TYR A 169 27.12 -23.51 -14.67
CA TYR A 169 28.11 -22.43 -14.66
C TYR A 169 28.09 -21.64 -13.35
N LEU A 170 29.28 -21.35 -12.81
CA LEU A 170 29.45 -20.48 -11.64
C LEU A 170 29.55 -19.00 -12.08
N PRO A 171 29.09 -18.04 -11.25
CA PRO A 171 29.19 -16.61 -11.52
C PRO A 171 30.59 -16.06 -11.21
N VAL A 172 31.61 -16.62 -11.87
CA VAL A 172 33.03 -16.26 -11.70
C VAL A 172 33.62 -15.93 -13.08
N PRO A 173 33.92 -14.65 -13.37
CA PRO A 173 34.53 -14.26 -14.64
C PRO A 173 36.02 -14.63 -14.65
N LEU A 174 36.42 -15.59 -15.49
CA LEU A 174 37.83 -15.92 -15.73
C LEU A 174 38.33 -15.26 -17.01
N THR A 175 38.70 -13.99 -16.89
CA THR A 175 39.41 -13.24 -17.95
C THR A 175 40.90 -13.22 -17.64
N ALA A 176 41.69 -13.84 -18.52
CA ALA A 176 43.14 -13.67 -18.59
C ALA A 176 43.49 -12.89 -19.87
N ARG A 177 44.59 -12.14 -19.83
CA ARG A 177 45.13 -11.36 -20.95
C ARG A 177 46.61 -11.64 -21.11
N ASP A 178 47.09 -11.42 -22.32
CA ASP A 178 48.51 -11.40 -22.64
C ASP A 178 48.87 -10.09 -23.33
N MET A 179 50.15 -9.75 -23.32
CA MET A 179 50.69 -8.54 -23.95
C MET A 179 51.38 -8.82 -25.29
N ASP A 180 51.90 -10.05 -25.46
CA ASP A 180 52.46 -10.61 -26.68
C ASP A 180 51.51 -10.46 -27.91
N GLN A 181 52.04 -10.61 -29.12
CA GLN A 181 51.36 -10.19 -30.34
C GLN A 181 50.03 -10.92 -30.53
N VAL A 182 48.95 -10.14 -30.60
CA VAL A 182 47.59 -10.68 -30.70
C VAL A 182 47.44 -11.62 -31.91
N ASN A 183 47.04 -12.86 -31.62
CA ASN A 183 46.86 -13.98 -32.56
C ASN A 183 48.13 -14.73 -33.00
N THR A 184 49.28 -14.53 -32.36
CA THR A 184 50.38 -15.51 -32.38
C THR A 184 50.08 -16.69 -31.44
N GLN A 185 51.02 -17.64 -31.31
CA GLN A 185 50.93 -18.67 -30.26
C GLN A 185 51.23 -18.10 -28.87
N ASN A 186 51.95 -16.99 -28.81
CA ASN A 186 52.44 -16.39 -27.58
C ASN A 186 51.25 -15.76 -26.83
N SER A 187 50.45 -14.91 -27.50
CA SER A 187 49.17 -14.43 -26.93
C SER A 187 48.01 -15.46 -26.89
N ASN A 188 48.28 -16.76 -27.07
CA ASN A 188 47.23 -17.79 -27.13
C ASN A 188 47.05 -18.54 -25.80
N ILE A 189 46.33 -17.90 -24.88
CA ILE A 189 46.09 -18.39 -23.53
C ILE A 189 45.18 -19.63 -23.50
N SER A 190 45.59 -20.61 -22.71
CA SER A 190 44.75 -21.71 -22.20
C SER A 190 44.62 -21.62 -20.68
N VAL A 191 43.42 -21.89 -20.15
CA VAL A 191 43.12 -21.78 -18.71
C VAL A 191 42.71 -23.15 -18.15
N ARG A 192 43.22 -23.51 -16.96
CA ARG A 192 42.87 -24.75 -16.27
C ARG A 192 42.74 -24.57 -14.76
N VAL A 193 41.99 -25.46 -14.11
CA VAL A 193 42.00 -25.60 -12.64
C VAL A 193 43.25 -26.40 -12.24
N LEU A 194 44.05 -25.88 -11.32
CA LEU A 194 45.20 -26.57 -10.73
C LEU A 194 44.81 -27.41 -9.52
N SER A 195 44.08 -26.80 -8.60
CA SER A 195 43.72 -27.39 -7.31
C SER A 195 42.44 -26.77 -6.77
N GLN A 196 41.65 -27.59 -6.09
CA GLN A 196 40.43 -27.21 -5.40
C GLN A 196 40.49 -27.75 -3.97
N GLU A 197 40.07 -26.94 -3.01
CA GLU A 197 39.94 -27.30 -1.59
C GLU A 197 38.63 -26.73 -1.03
N PRO A 198 37.72 -27.54 -0.45
CA PRO A 198 37.65 -29.01 -0.45
C PRO A 198 37.29 -29.64 -1.81
N ALA A 199 37.54 -30.93 -1.98
CA ALA A 199 37.62 -31.60 -3.29
C ALA A 199 36.28 -31.92 -4.01
N GLU A 200 35.15 -31.96 -3.30
CA GLU A 200 33.81 -32.19 -3.86
C GLU A 200 32.83 -31.10 -3.37
N PRO A 201 31.85 -30.66 -4.19
CA PRO A 201 31.55 -31.10 -5.54
C PRO A 201 32.63 -30.65 -6.54
N LYS A 202 32.86 -31.44 -7.58
CA LYS A 202 34.00 -31.20 -8.48
C LYS A 202 33.77 -29.95 -9.34
N ILE A 203 34.64 -28.96 -9.20
CA ILE A 203 34.69 -27.77 -10.05
C ILE A 203 35.62 -28.05 -11.23
N ASN A 204 35.08 -27.87 -12.44
CA ASN A 204 35.74 -28.05 -13.71
C ASN A 204 35.69 -26.71 -14.48
N LEU A 205 36.41 -26.60 -15.59
CA LEU A 205 36.39 -25.42 -16.46
C LEU A 205 35.80 -25.80 -17.82
N LYS A 206 34.94 -24.93 -18.37
CA LYS A 206 34.49 -24.98 -19.77
C LYS A 206 34.86 -23.68 -20.47
N GLN A 207 35.32 -23.78 -21.71
CA GLN A 207 35.42 -22.63 -22.60
C GLN A 207 34.03 -22.31 -23.15
N VAL A 208 33.68 -21.02 -23.23
CA VAL A 208 32.40 -20.57 -23.78
C VAL A 208 32.51 -20.58 -25.31
N GLU A 209 31.65 -21.37 -25.97
CA GLU A 209 31.70 -21.58 -27.42
C GLU A 209 31.69 -20.26 -28.21
N GLY A 210 32.57 -20.17 -29.22
CA GLY A 210 32.75 -18.95 -30.02
C GLY A 210 33.60 -17.85 -29.38
N THR A 211 34.14 -18.04 -28.16
CA THR A 211 34.92 -17.01 -27.46
C THR A 211 36.28 -17.53 -26.95
N LYS A 212 37.19 -16.62 -26.59
CA LYS A 212 38.39 -16.93 -25.77
C LYS A 212 38.08 -16.99 -24.25
N MET A 213 36.83 -16.83 -23.83
CA MET A 213 36.47 -16.78 -22.40
C MET A 213 36.31 -18.18 -21.80
N SER A 214 36.80 -18.31 -20.57
CA SER A 214 36.62 -19.51 -19.76
C SER A 214 35.63 -19.25 -18.63
N GLN A 215 34.87 -20.27 -18.23
CA GLN A 215 33.98 -20.19 -17.08
C GLN A 215 34.09 -21.45 -16.23
N LEU A 216 34.07 -21.26 -14.91
CA LEU A 216 34.00 -22.38 -13.97
C LEU A 216 32.62 -23.03 -14.02
N THR A 217 32.59 -24.35 -13.88
CA THR A 217 31.39 -25.17 -13.82
C THR A 217 31.50 -26.19 -12.70
N PHE A 218 30.39 -26.60 -12.11
CA PHE A 218 30.37 -27.66 -11.08
C PHE A 218 29.39 -28.77 -11.45
N THR A 219 29.63 -29.96 -10.88
CA THR A 219 28.80 -31.16 -11.04
C THR A 219 28.53 -31.78 -9.68
N GLY A 220 27.26 -32.06 -9.36
CA GLY A 220 26.78 -32.30 -7.99
C GLY A 220 26.13 -31.06 -7.37
N CYS A 221 26.01 -31.01 -6.04
CA CYS A 221 25.51 -29.85 -5.29
C CYS A 221 26.58 -29.37 -4.30
N PHE A 222 26.46 -28.13 -3.82
CA PHE A 222 27.16 -27.70 -2.61
C PHE A 222 26.40 -28.16 -1.36
N ASP A 223 27.02 -27.96 -0.20
CA ASP A 223 26.54 -28.42 1.10
C ASP A 223 27.11 -27.45 2.15
N TYR A 224 26.29 -26.49 2.58
CA TYR A 224 26.69 -25.38 3.43
C TYR A 224 27.15 -25.84 4.81
N ASP A 225 26.47 -26.85 5.38
CA ASP A 225 26.82 -27.42 6.68
C ASP A 225 28.21 -28.07 6.69
N LYS A 226 28.57 -28.81 5.63
CA LYS A 226 29.92 -29.39 5.50
C LYS A 226 30.97 -28.36 5.09
N VAL A 227 30.65 -27.46 4.15
CA VAL A 227 31.65 -26.58 3.52
C VAL A 227 31.10 -25.20 3.17
N LYS A 228 31.51 -24.19 3.95
CA LYS A 228 31.08 -22.78 3.78
C LYS A 228 31.94 -21.97 2.80
N MET A 229 33.09 -22.49 2.37
CA MET A 229 33.98 -21.84 1.39
C MET A 229 34.78 -22.88 0.60
N TYR A 230 34.91 -22.65 -0.71
CA TYR A 230 35.84 -23.36 -1.60
C TYR A 230 36.91 -22.41 -2.09
N LYS A 231 38.16 -22.88 -2.07
CA LYS A 231 39.33 -22.21 -2.63
C LYS A 231 39.74 -22.96 -3.89
N VAL A 232 39.57 -22.33 -5.05
CA VAL A 232 39.95 -22.87 -6.35
C VAL A 232 41.11 -22.07 -6.92
N VAL A 233 42.19 -22.74 -7.27
CA VAL A 233 43.36 -22.13 -7.93
C VAL A 233 43.28 -22.44 -9.43
N VAL A 234 43.32 -21.40 -10.25
CA VAL A 234 43.34 -21.49 -11.71
C VAL A 234 44.70 -21.03 -12.24
N GLU A 235 45.16 -21.64 -13.33
CA GLU A 235 46.35 -21.27 -14.09
C GLU A 235 45.91 -20.76 -15.47
N ALA A 236 46.48 -19.65 -15.90
CA ALA A 236 46.51 -19.21 -17.29
C ALA A 236 47.92 -19.47 -17.84
N ARG A 237 47.99 -20.04 -19.04
CA ARG A 237 49.24 -20.46 -19.68
C ARG A 237 49.17 -20.27 -21.20
N ASP A 238 50.17 -19.60 -21.75
CA ASP A 238 50.34 -19.39 -23.19
C ASP A 238 50.76 -20.67 -23.94
N HIS A 239 50.85 -20.57 -25.28
CA HIS A 239 51.34 -21.63 -26.16
C HIS A 239 52.66 -21.28 -26.85
N GLY A 240 53.42 -20.29 -26.34
CA GLY A 240 54.70 -19.90 -26.91
C GLY A 240 55.87 -20.78 -26.44
N ILE A 241 57.10 -20.33 -26.71
CA ILE A 241 58.32 -21.10 -26.48
C ILE A 241 59.44 -20.16 -25.97
N PRO A 242 59.84 -20.23 -24.68
CA PRO A 242 59.34 -21.13 -23.63
C PRO A 242 57.97 -20.67 -23.09
N ALA A 243 57.00 -21.59 -23.01
CA ALA A 243 55.67 -21.22 -22.53
C ALA A 243 55.65 -20.80 -21.05
N LEU A 244 55.06 -19.64 -20.75
CA LEU A 244 54.94 -18.99 -19.45
C LEU A 244 53.52 -19.18 -18.88
N SER A 245 53.33 -18.77 -17.62
CA SER A 245 52.04 -18.96 -16.92
C SER A 245 51.92 -18.12 -15.65
N SER A 246 50.68 -17.77 -15.27
CA SER A 246 50.35 -17.20 -13.96
C SER A 246 49.15 -17.90 -13.32
N THR A 247 48.91 -17.63 -12.05
CA THR A 247 47.82 -18.25 -11.27
C THR A 247 46.97 -17.23 -10.53
N ALA A 248 45.65 -17.46 -10.48
CA ALA A 248 44.71 -16.70 -9.65
C ALA A 248 43.93 -17.61 -8.69
N VAL A 249 43.42 -17.01 -7.61
CA VAL A 249 42.66 -17.72 -6.56
C VAL A 249 41.22 -17.23 -6.51
N VAL A 250 40.27 -18.16 -6.70
CA VAL A 250 38.84 -17.93 -6.55
C VAL A 250 38.41 -18.42 -5.17
N ASN A 251 37.84 -17.52 -4.36
CA ASN A 251 37.27 -17.83 -3.06
C ASN A 251 35.74 -17.81 -3.18
N LEU A 252 35.15 -18.99 -3.36
CA LEU A 252 33.73 -19.21 -3.56
C LEU A 252 33.08 -19.46 -2.21
N HIS A 253 32.22 -18.55 -1.76
CA HIS A 253 31.49 -18.67 -0.50
C HIS A 253 30.16 -19.36 -0.77
N ILE A 254 29.81 -20.35 0.05
CA ILE A 254 28.51 -20.99 -0.02
C ILE A 254 27.54 -20.18 0.84
N MET A 255 26.42 -19.81 0.23
CA MET A 255 25.26 -19.24 0.92
C MET A 255 24.28 -20.36 1.21
N ASP A 256 23.81 -20.35 2.45
CA ASP A 256 22.82 -21.27 2.98
C ASP A 256 21.50 -21.23 2.18
N SER A 257 20.72 -22.31 2.22
CA SER A 257 19.41 -22.42 1.59
C SER A 257 18.54 -23.37 2.42
N ASN A 258 17.23 -23.47 2.13
CA ASN A 258 16.40 -24.40 2.90
C ASN A 258 16.85 -25.86 2.66
N THR A 259 17.51 -26.45 3.65
CA THR A 259 17.83 -27.89 3.68
C THR A 259 17.27 -28.58 4.91
N HIS A 260 16.81 -27.83 5.92
CA HIS A 260 16.21 -28.35 7.13
C HIS A 260 14.76 -27.86 7.32
N GLN A 261 13.82 -28.80 7.32
CA GLN A 261 12.44 -28.49 7.70
C GLN A 261 12.34 -28.10 9.20
N PRO A 262 11.43 -27.19 9.58
CA PRO A 262 11.26 -26.75 10.96
C PRO A 262 10.53 -27.84 11.75
N VAL A 263 11.08 -28.18 12.92
CA VAL A 263 10.56 -29.25 13.78
C VAL A 263 9.98 -28.65 15.07
N PHE A 264 8.73 -28.97 15.39
CA PHE A 264 8.11 -28.57 16.66
C PHE A 264 8.90 -29.10 17.87
N LYS A 265 9.13 -28.26 18.89
CA LYS A 265 9.79 -28.67 20.13
C LYS A 265 9.03 -29.78 20.84
N ASP A 266 7.71 -29.61 20.99
CA ASP A 266 6.83 -30.56 21.65
C ASP A 266 5.94 -31.32 20.65
N LYS A 267 5.64 -32.58 20.98
CA LYS A 267 4.88 -33.51 20.11
C LYS A 267 3.37 -33.28 20.09
N THR A 268 2.87 -32.55 21.09
CA THR A 268 1.46 -32.24 21.33
C THR A 268 1.40 -31.02 22.24
N TYR A 269 0.55 -30.05 21.94
CA TYR A 269 0.31 -28.92 22.82
C TYR A 269 -1.11 -28.99 23.40
N ASN A 270 -1.28 -28.52 24.63
CA ASN A 270 -2.57 -28.39 25.28
C ASN A 270 -2.74 -26.94 25.72
N THR A 271 -3.90 -26.34 25.47
CA THR A 271 -4.25 -25.03 26.02
C THR A 271 -5.73 -24.92 26.34
N HIS A 272 -6.12 -23.81 26.96
CA HIS A 272 -7.50 -23.49 27.29
C HIS A 272 -7.86 -22.05 26.89
N MET A 273 -9.13 -21.84 26.58
CA MET A 273 -9.77 -20.52 26.48
C MET A 273 -10.95 -20.47 27.46
N MET A 274 -11.38 -19.27 27.85
CA MET A 274 -12.74 -19.11 28.37
C MET A 274 -13.73 -19.20 27.21
N GLU A 275 -14.95 -19.65 27.50
CA GLU A 275 -16.03 -19.66 26.52
C GLU A 275 -16.36 -18.21 26.05
N MET A 276 -16.91 -18.08 24.84
CA MET A 276 -17.13 -16.84 24.06
C MET A 276 -15.96 -15.83 23.93
N GLU A 277 -14.78 -16.12 24.47
CA GLU A 277 -13.59 -15.26 24.46
C GLU A 277 -12.98 -15.09 23.05
N TYR A 278 -12.53 -13.87 22.71
CA TYR A 278 -11.99 -13.55 21.37
C TYR A 278 -10.88 -12.48 21.41
N ASN A 279 -10.14 -12.35 20.31
CA ASN A 279 -8.94 -11.51 20.13
C ASN A 279 -7.82 -11.75 21.16
N LYS A 280 -7.64 -13.01 21.58
CA LYS A 280 -6.68 -13.41 22.62
C LYS A 280 -5.70 -14.48 22.12
N GLU A 281 -4.42 -14.27 22.40
CA GLU A 281 -3.36 -15.29 22.29
C GLU A 281 -3.62 -16.39 23.33
N ILE A 282 -3.80 -17.64 22.87
CA ILE A 282 -4.04 -18.80 23.73
C ILE A 282 -2.86 -19.78 23.77
N LEU A 283 -1.93 -19.73 22.81
CA LEU A 283 -0.75 -20.59 22.79
C LEU A 283 0.34 -20.01 21.89
N ARG A 284 1.60 -20.19 22.31
CA ARG A 284 2.78 -20.10 21.42
C ARG A 284 3.30 -21.48 21.12
N VAL A 285 3.46 -21.78 19.83
CA VAL A 285 3.96 -23.05 19.32
C VAL A 285 5.39 -22.83 18.83
N ALA A 286 6.37 -23.45 19.48
CA ALA A 286 7.78 -23.24 19.17
C ALA A 286 8.35 -24.33 18.25
N VAL A 287 9.16 -23.92 17.28
CA VAL A 287 9.96 -24.82 16.43
C VAL A 287 11.45 -24.66 16.68
N THR A 288 12.21 -25.65 16.24
CA THR A 288 13.65 -25.58 16.02
C THR A 288 13.92 -25.89 14.56
N ASP A 289 14.74 -25.05 13.95
CA ASP A 289 15.21 -25.15 12.58
C ASP A 289 16.74 -24.98 12.61
N ALA A 290 17.45 -25.66 11.72
CA ALA A 290 18.92 -25.73 11.72
C ALA A 290 19.58 -24.78 10.71
N ASP A 291 18.82 -24.28 9.74
CA ASP A 291 19.31 -23.34 8.73
C ASP A 291 19.63 -21.97 9.37
N THR A 292 20.35 -21.10 8.66
CA THR A 292 20.91 -19.86 9.24
C THR A 292 19.82 -18.94 9.81
N PRO A 293 19.86 -18.59 11.12
CA PRO A 293 18.81 -17.82 11.75
C PRO A 293 18.47 -16.49 11.08
N ASN A 294 17.18 -16.17 11.07
CA ASN A 294 16.55 -14.99 10.42
C ASN A 294 16.55 -14.98 8.88
N THR A 295 17.02 -16.03 8.20
CA THR A 295 16.89 -16.17 6.74
C THR A 295 15.50 -16.66 6.30
N PRO A 296 15.11 -16.54 5.01
CA PRO A 296 13.90 -17.18 4.49
C PRO A 296 13.90 -18.72 4.62
N ALA A 297 15.09 -19.34 4.63
CA ALA A 297 15.24 -20.76 4.93
C ALA A 297 14.79 -21.06 6.37
N TRP A 298 15.29 -20.31 7.36
CA TRP A 298 14.98 -20.56 8.78
C TRP A 298 13.60 -20.04 9.25
N ARG A 299 13.02 -19.04 8.58
CA ARG A 299 11.74 -18.43 9.01
C ARG A 299 10.55 -19.37 8.78
N ALA A 300 9.86 -19.68 9.87
CA ALA A 300 8.72 -20.58 9.90
C ALA A 300 7.44 -19.91 9.40
N VAL A 301 6.65 -20.68 8.66
CA VAL A 301 5.31 -20.32 8.17
C VAL A 301 4.33 -21.36 8.73
N TYR A 302 3.45 -20.92 9.63
CA TYR A 302 2.45 -21.80 10.26
C TYR A 302 1.12 -21.74 9.51
N SER A 303 0.46 -22.88 9.37
CA SER A 303 -0.89 -22.97 8.80
C SER A 303 -1.77 -23.95 9.59
N ILE A 304 -3.08 -23.75 9.57
CA ILE A 304 -4.04 -24.64 10.24
C ILE A 304 -4.64 -25.57 9.18
N VAL A 305 -4.44 -26.87 9.36
CA VAL A 305 -4.84 -27.92 8.41
C VAL A 305 -6.25 -28.45 8.71
N LYS A 306 -6.63 -28.55 10.00
CA LYS A 306 -7.91 -29.09 10.49
C LYS A 306 -8.27 -28.55 11.88
N GLY A 307 -9.52 -28.68 12.28
CA GLY A 307 -10.04 -28.25 13.60
C GLY A 307 -10.36 -26.76 13.67
N ASN A 308 -10.50 -26.10 12.52
CA ASN A 308 -10.82 -24.69 12.36
C ASN A 308 -11.83 -24.45 11.23
N GLU A 309 -12.70 -25.42 10.98
CA GLU A 309 -13.69 -25.42 9.90
C GLU A 309 -14.71 -24.27 10.05
N GLU A 310 -14.87 -23.75 11.27
CA GLU A 310 -15.71 -22.61 11.63
C GLU A 310 -15.00 -21.25 11.67
N GLY A 311 -13.68 -21.21 11.45
CA GLY A 311 -12.88 -19.98 11.47
C GLY A 311 -12.69 -19.33 12.85
N ASN A 312 -12.69 -20.11 13.94
CA ASN A 312 -12.47 -19.58 15.30
C ASN A 312 -11.02 -19.19 15.59
N TYR A 313 -10.05 -19.79 14.90
CA TYR A 313 -8.63 -19.65 15.18
C TYR A 313 -7.87 -18.98 14.04
N LYS A 314 -6.81 -18.25 14.40
CA LYS A 314 -5.78 -17.71 13.50
C LYS A 314 -4.41 -18.10 14.06
N ILE A 315 -3.44 -18.38 13.20
CA ILE A 315 -2.04 -18.51 13.59
C ILE A 315 -1.16 -17.60 12.74
N GLU A 316 -0.17 -16.96 13.38
CA GLU A 316 0.81 -16.08 12.73
C GLU A 316 2.19 -16.30 13.36
N THR A 317 3.26 -16.17 12.57
CA THR A 317 4.64 -16.27 13.06
C THR A 317 5.06 -15.00 13.79
N ASP A 318 5.61 -15.13 15.00
CA ASP A 318 6.31 -14.04 15.68
C ASP A 318 7.65 -13.76 14.96
N PRO A 319 7.84 -12.57 14.36
CA PRO A 319 9.04 -12.27 13.58
C PRO A 319 10.32 -12.11 14.42
N LYS A 320 10.25 -12.23 15.74
CA LYS A 320 11.40 -12.17 16.66
C LYS A 320 11.74 -13.53 17.27
N THR A 321 10.75 -14.38 17.54
CA THR A 321 10.96 -15.69 18.20
C THR A 321 10.78 -16.89 17.27
N ASN A 322 10.24 -16.69 16.06
CA ASN A 322 9.88 -17.74 15.10
C ASN A 322 8.77 -18.69 15.60
N GLU A 323 8.05 -18.30 16.66
CA GLU A 323 6.96 -19.08 17.28
C GLU A 323 5.62 -18.80 16.59
N GLY A 324 4.78 -19.82 16.46
CA GLY A 324 3.41 -19.69 15.96
C GLY A 324 2.47 -19.23 17.06
N ILE A 325 1.98 -17.99 16.96
CA ILE A 325 1.04 -17.37 17.89
C ILE A 325 -0.39 -17.81 17.51
N LEU A 326 -0.96 -18.75 18.26
CA LEU A 326 -2.35 -19.19 18.08
C LEU A 326 -3.30 -18.24 18.82
N THR A 327 -4.16 -17.57 18.05
CA THR A 327 -5.11 -16.56 18.52
C THR A 327 -6.55 -17.00 18.26
N VAL A 328 -7.46 -16.79 19.22
CA VAL A 328 -8.90 -16.95 18.99
C VAL A 328 -9.45 -15.66 18.37
N ILE A 329 -10.08 -15.75 17.20
CA ILE A 329 -10.66 -14.61 16.47
C ILE A 329 -12.20 -14.58 16.47
N LYS A 330 -12.84 -15.68 16.90
CA LYS A 330 -14.28 -15.81 17.11
C LYS A 330 -14.49 -16.79 18.26
N GLY A 331 -15.21 -16.37 19.30
CA GLY A 331 -15.45 -17.18 20.51
C GLY A 331 -16.14 -18.51 20.24
N LYS A 332 -16.09 -19.41 21.23
CA LYS A 332 -16.80 -20.69 21.24
C LYS A 332 -17.66 -20.84 22.49
N ASP A 333 -18.89 -21.20 22.21
CA ASP A 333 -19.95 -21.71 23.08
C ASP A 333 -19.56 -23.12 23.58
N PHE A 334 -19.47 -23.30 24.90
CA PHE A 334 -18.96 -24.52 25.54
C PHE A 334 -19.96 -25.68 25.43
N GLU A 335 -21.25 -25.36 25.45
CA GLU A 335 -22.45 -26.18 25.44
C GLU A 335 -22.52 -26.97 24.13
N LYS A 336 -22.06 -26.34 23.03
CA LYS A 336 -21.84 -26.99 21.73
C LYS A 336 -20.47 -27.64 21.63
N THR A 337 -19.38 -27.00 22.10
CA THR A 337 -18.01 -27.46 21.83
C THR A 337 -17.05 -27.31 23.01
N THR A 338 -17.03 -28.29 23.92
CA THR A 338 -16.13 -28.31 25.09
C THR A 338 -14.64 -28.54 24.75
N LEU A 339 -14.31 -29.22 23.64
CA LEU A 339 -12.94 -29.58 23.26
C LEU A 339 -12.75 -29.62 21.75
N THR A 340 -11.69 -28.98 21.25
CA THR A 340 -11.30 -28.96 19.83
C THR A 340 -9.87 -29.44 19.66
N ASN A 341 -9.60 -30.27 18.65
CA ASN A 341 -8.25 -30.68 18.26
C ASN A 341 -7.86 -29.98 16.95
N VAL A 342 -7.02 -28.96 17.05
CA VAL A 342 -6.51 -28.19 15.90
C VAL A 342 -5.24 -28.88 15.38
N GLN A 343 -5.19 -29.25 14.10
CA GLN A 343 -3.98 -29.75 13.46
C GLN A 343 -3.26 -28.59 12.79
N ILE A 344 -2.04 -28.28 13.24
CA ILE A 344 -1.21 -27.18 12.75
C ILE A 344 -0.06 -27.77 11.94
N ALA A 345 0.20 -27.21 10.76
CA ALA A 345 1.39 -27.48 9.95
C ALA A 345 2.41 -26.34 10.10
N VAL A 346 3.68 -26.65 9.84
CA VAL A 346 4.75 -25.68 9.70
C VAL A 346 5.66 -26.04 8.53
N GLU A 347 6.02 -25.02 7.76
CA GLU A 347 6.96 -25.02 6.65
C GLU A 347 7.84 -23.76 6.72
N ASN A 348 8.68 -23.52 5.72
CA ASN A 348 9.58 -22.37 5.65
C ASN A 348 9.13 -21.36 4.59
N GLU A 349 9.68 -20.15 4.61
CA GLU A 349 9.42 -19.13 3.58
C GLU A 349 10.10 -19.45 2.23
N GLU A 350 11.31 -20.02 2.25
CA GLU A 350 11.97 -20.60 1.06
C GLU A 350 11.70 -22.12 1.00
N PRO A 351 11.28 -22.70 -0.15
CA PRO A 351 10.89 -24.11 -0.22
C PRO A 351 12.08 -25.08 -0.06
N LEU A 352 11.84 -26.19 0.65
CA LEU A 352 12.83 -27.22 0.98
C LEU A 352 13.54 -27.79 -0.26
N PHE A 353 14.87 -27.68 -0.26
CA PHE A 353 15.79 -28.26 -1.23
C PHE A 353 16.49 -29.49 -0.61
N VAL A 354 16.65 -30.54 -1.41
CA VAL A 354 17.36 -31.76 -1.00
C VAL A 354 18.27 -32.22 -2.13
N CYS A 355 19.59 -32.12 -1.93
CA CYS A 355 20.57 -32.62 -2.89
C CYS A 355 20.45 -34.14 -3.04
N SER A 356 20.00 -34.60 -4.22
CA SER A 356 19.97 -36.02 -4.56
C SER A 356 21.28 -36.42 -5.26
N SER A 357 22.23 -36.97 -4.50
CA SER A 357 23.51 -37.47 -5.02
C SER A 357 23.30 -38.60 -6.04
N GLY A 358 23.34 -38.28 -7.33
CA GLY A 358 23.13 -39.28 -8.40
C GLY A 358 22.80 -38.73 -9.80
N GLY A 359 22.41 -37.45 -9.90
CA GLY A 359 22.24 -36.75 -11.18
C GLY A 359 21.01 -35.84 -11.21
N ALA A 360 21.11 -34.73 -11.95
CA ALA A 360 20.10 -33.72 -12.24
C ALA A 360 18.69 -33.95 -11.65
N VAL A 361 18.46 -33.44 -10.43
CA VAL A 361 17.10 -33.11 -9.99
C VAL A 361 16.59 -32.03 -10.93
N SER A 362 15.66 -32.38 -11.82
CA SER A 362 15.13 -31.43 -12.81
C SER A 362 14.48 -30.24 -12.12
N PRO A 363 14.65 -29.00 -12.62
CA PRO A 363 13.94 -27.84 -12.09
C PRO A 363 12.43 -28.12 -12.04
N GLY A 364 11.83 -27.96 -10.86
CA GLY A 364 10.41 -28.28 -10.62
C GLY A 364 10.12 -29.71 -10.13
N LYS A 365 11.12 -30.56 -9.87
CA LYS A 365 10.92 -31.82 -9.12
C LYS A 365 11.34 -31.69 -7.66
N THR A 366 10.70 -30.77 -6.94
CA THR A 366 10.76 -30.67 -5.48
C THR A 366 10.43 -32.02 -4.87
N LEU A 367 11.26 -32.50 -3.94
CA LEU A 367 10.89 -33.62 -3.08
C LEU A 367 9.82 -33.09 -2.12
N THR A 368 8.55 -33.40 -2.39
CA THR A 368 7.41 -33.03 -1.54
C THR A 368 7.38 -33.87 -0.27
N VAL A 369 8.38 -33.62 0.59
CA VAL A 369 8.32 -33.96 2.01
C VAL A 369 7.09 -33.24 2.57
N PRO A 370 6.13 -33.94 3.20
CA PRO A 370 4.98 -33.27 3.78
C PRO A 370 5.44 -32.38 4.94
N PRO A 371 4.87 -31.16 5.10
CA PRO A 371 5.24 -30.26 6.19
C PRO A 371 5.04 -30.94 7.54
N GLN A 372 5.85 -30.57 8.54
CA GLN A 372 5.69 -31.09 9.88
C GLN A 372 4.31 -30.70 10.41
N THR A 373 3.61 -31.61 11.10
CA THR A 373 2.32 -31.30 11.73
C THR A 373 2.29 -31.68 13.20
N VAL A 374 1.59 -30.89 14.00
CA VAL A 374 1.34 -31.12 15.42
C VAL A 374 -0.14 -30.96 15.73
N ASN A 375 -0.62 -31.73 16.71
CA ASN A 375 -1.96 -31.57 17.25
C ASN A 375 -1.93 -30.65 18.48
N VAL A 376 -2.84 -29.68 18.50
CA VAL A 376 -3.12 -28.79 19.63
C VAL A 376 -4.52 -29.09 20.15
N THR A 377 -4.62 -29.59 21.38
CA THR A 377 -5.90 -29.76 22.05
C THR A 377 -6.25 -28.46 22.78
N VAL A 378 -7.32 -27.81 22.33
CA VAL A 378 -7.88 -26.60 22.92
C VAL A 378 -9.12 -26.99 23.72
N LYS A 379 -9.06 -26.87 25.04
CA LYS A 379 -10.22 -27.03 25.92
C LYS A 379 -10.94 -25.69 26.05
N VAL A 380 -12.25 -25.65 25.85
CA VAL A 380 -13.08 -24.51 26.24
C VAL A 380 -13.42 -24.65 27.73
N ILE A 381 -13.32 -23.56 28.48
CA ILE A 381 -13.73 -23.48 29.88
C ILE A 381 -15.02 -22.67 29.95
N ASP A 382 -16.11 -23.40 30.15
CA ASP A 382 -17.33 -23.06 30.89
C ASP A 382 -17.25 -21.76 31.72
N VAL A 383 -18.16 -20.82 31.45
CA VAL A 383 -18.38 -19.58 32.21
C VAL A 383 -19.90 -19.36 32.26
N ASN A 384 -20.43 -19.15 33.47
CA ASN A 384 -21.87 -19.05 33.74
C ASN A 384 -22.63 -18.14 32.76
N ASP A 385 -23.44 -18.75 31.90
CA ASP A 385 -24.34 -18.13 30.93
C ASP A 385 -25.47 -17.35 31.66
N PRO A 386 -25.96 -16.19 31.17
CA PRO A 386 -27.09 -15.51 31.80
C PRO A 386 -28.41 -16.25 31.53
N PRO A 387 -29.36 -16.24 32.49
CA PRO A 387 -30.67 -16.84 32.29
C PRO A 387 -31.43 -16.24 31.08
N VAL A 388 -32.36 -17.01 30.51
CA VAL A 388 -33.11 -16.59 29.31
C VAL A 388 -34.61 -16.70 29.53
N PHE A 389 -35.32 -15.56 29.45
CA PHE A 389 -36.78 -15.54 29.38
C PHE A 389 -37.27 -16.10 28.03
N ASP A 390 -38.27 -17.00 28.06
CA ASP A 390 -38.96 -17.52 26.86
C ASP A 390 -39.42 -16.41 25.92
N ASN A 391 -39.87 -15.27 26.48
CA ASN A 391 -40.26 -14.08 25.76
C ASN A 391 -39.62 -12.85 26.44
N LYS A 392 -38.67 -12.18 25.76
CA LYS A 392 -38.02 -10.96 26.29
C LYS A 392 -38.98 -9.78 26.46
N VAL A 393 -40.06 -9.75 25.67
CA VAL A 393 -41.16 -8.78 25.79
C VAL A 393 -42.47 -9.55 25.81
N THR A 394 -43.27 -9.39 26.86
CA THR A 394 -44.57 -10.07 27.02
C THR A 394 -45.71 -9.08 27.12
N ASN A 395 -46.78 -9.29 26.35
CA ASN A 395 -48.02 -8.52 26.46
C ASN A 395 -48.99 -9.21 27.43
N VAL A 396 -49.53 -8.46 28.39
CA VAL A 396 -50.44 -8.93 29.43
C VAL A 396 -51.66 -8.01 29.46
N TYR A 397 -52.86 -8.56 29.64
CA TYR A 397 -54.11 -7.79 29.58
C TYR A 397 -54.74 -7.68 30.96
N GLY A 398 -54.84 -6.45 31.45
CA GLY A 398 -55.52 -6.07 32.69
C GLY A 398 -56.83 -5.33 32.43
N LYS A 399 -57.50 -4.98 33.51
CA LYS A 399 -58.46 -3.88 33.57
C LYS A 399 -58.09 -3.02 34.77
N GLU A 400 -58.34 -1.73 34.68
CA GLU A 400 -58.22 -0.85 35.84
C GLU A 400 -59.26 -1.14 36.92
N GLU A 401 -59.10 -0.52 38.08
CA GLU A 401 -59.90 -0.69 39.30
C GLU A 401 -60.07 -2.14 39.82
N GLN A 402 -59.43 -3.11 39.15
CA GLN A 402 -59.38 -4.52 39.50
C GLN A 402 -58.82 -4.73 40.92
N GLU A 403 -59.50 -5.59 41.68
CA GLU A 403 -59.09 -6.01 43.02
C GLU A 403 -57.63 -6.50 43.09
N VAL A 404 -57.00 -6.20 44.22
CA VAL A 404 -55.59 -6.51 44.49
C VAL A 404 -55.38 -8.00 44.81
N GLY A 405 -54.15 -8.48 44.63
CA GLY A 405 -53.75 -9.87 44.87
C GLY A 405 -53.95 -10.82 43.68
N LYS A 406 -54.28 -10.30 42.49
CA LYS A 406 -54.41 -11.11 41.27
C LYS A 406 -53.03 -11.35 40.64
N VAL A 407 -52.69 -12.61 40.38
CA VAL A 407 -51.55 -12.98 39.50
C VAL A 407 -51.89 -12.57 38.06
N LEU A 408 -51.05 -11.73 37.46
CA LEU A 408 -51.20 -11.29 36.07
C LEU A 408 -50.31 -12.07 35.11
N TYR A 409 -49.10 -12.42 35.53
CA TYR A 409 -48.13 -13.12 34.70
C TYR A 409 -47.21 -14.00 35.54
N LYS A 410 -46.74 -15.09 34.93
CA LYS A 410 -45.66 -15.93 35.45
C LYS A 410 -44.61 -16.09 34.34
N PRO A 411 -43.38 -15.59 34.52
CA PRO A 411 -42.33 -15.78 33.55
C PRO A 411 -41.94 -17.26 33.49
N LYS A 412 -41.57 -17.72 32.30
CA LYS A 412 -40.79 -18.93 32.13
C LYS A 412 -39.38 -18.52 31.74
N VAL A 413 -38.42 -19.00 32.52
CA VAL A 413 -36.99 -18.78 32.32
C VAL A 413 -36.33 -20.15 32.16
N THR A 414 -35.36 -20.22 31.26
CA THR A 414 -34.44 -21.34 31.12
C THR A 414 -33.02 -20.82 31.27
N ASP A 415 -32.22 -21.57 31.99
CA ASP A 415 -30.79 -21.34 32.21
C ASP A 415 -30.08 -22.63 31.81
N VAL A 416 -28.85 -22.55 31.34
CA VAL A 416 -28.12 -23.73 30.82
C VAL A 416 -27.25 -24.37 31.90
N ASP A 417 -26.74 -23.55 32.83
CA ASP A 417 -25.75 -23.96 33.83
C ASP A 417 -26.35 -24.04 35.24
N SER A 418 -27.31 -23.17 35.54
CA SER A 418 -27.98 -23.10 36.85
C SER A 418 -29.31 -23.86 36.88
N ASP A 419 -29.57 -24.56 37.98
CA ASP A 419 -30.89 -25.17 38.23
C ASP A 419 -31.96 -24.07 38.30
N VAL A 420 -33.00 -24.17 37.45
CA VAL A 420 -34.09 -23.18 37.36
C VAL A 420 -34.79 -22.90 38.70
N GLU A 421 -34.77 -23.86 39.65
CA GLU A 421 -35.31 -23.69 41.01
C GLU A 421 -34.50 -22.74 41.91
N LYS A 422 -33.27 -22.36 41.52
CA LYS A 422 -32.38 -21.46 42.26
C LYS A 422 -32.41 -20.02 41.75
N ILE A 423 -32.98 -19.78 40.56
CA ILE A 423 -33.09 -18.46 39.95
C ILE A 423 -33.92 -17.54 40.84
N ARG A 424 -33.36 -16.37 41.17
CA ARG A 424 -34.05 -15.31 41.93
C ARG A 424 -34.67 -14.30 40.98
N TYR A 425 -35.94 -13.97 41.23
CA TYR A 425 -36.67 -12.94 40.51
C TYR A 425 -36.71 -11.62 41.28
N GLU A 426 -36.68 -10.49 40.56
CA GLU A 426 -36.74 -9.15 41.15
C GLU A 426 -37.43 -8.16 40.20
N LEU A 427 -38.10 -7.16 40.76
CA LEU A 427 -38.81 -6.11 40.02
C LEU A 427 -37.90 -4.88 39.94
N VAL A 428 -37.47 -4.53 38.72
CA VAL A 428 -36.48 -3.48 38.46
C VAL A 428 -37.15 -2.12 38.28
N GLU A 429 -38.26 -2.08 37.55
CA GLU A 429 -38.98 -0.83 37.26
C GLU A 429 -40.50 -1.05 37.32
N ASP A 430 -41.16 -0.26 38.16
CA ASP A 430 -42.62 -0.17 38.33
C ASP A 430 -42.98 1.27 38.76
N PRO A 431 -43.11 2.23 37.82
CA PRO A 431 -43.12 3.67 38.12
C PRO A 431 -44.22 4.18 39.08
N ALA A 432 -45.36 3.49 39.14
CA ALA A 432 -46.47 3.76 40.06
C ALA A 432 -46.49 2.82 41.29
N GLY A 433 -45.67 1.76 41.29
CA GLY A 433 -45.64 0.73 42.34
C GLY A 433 -46.95 -0.03 42.42
N TRP A 434 -47.49 -0.49 41.29
CA TRP A 434 -48.76 -1.24 41.22
C TRP A 434 -48.57 -2.74 41.42
N PHE A 435 -47.36 -3.26 41.28
CA PHE A 435 -47.05 -4.68 41.21
C PHE A 435 -46.05 -5.12 42.29
N THR A 436 -45.99 -6.43 42.51
CA THR A 436 -44.89 -7.09 43.19
C THR A 436 -44.62 -8.44 42.53
N ILE A 437 -43.43 -8.99 42.75
CA ILE A 437 -42.99 -10.26 42.19
C ILE A 437 -42.56 -11.20 43.31
N ASP A 438 -42.99 -12.46 43.26
CA ASP A 438 -42.45 -13.51 44.13
C ASP A 438 -41.00 -13.81 43.71
N PRO A 439 -39.99 -13.61 44.58
CA PRO A 439 -38.58 -13.79 44.22
C PRO A 439 -38.19 -15.25 43.93
N LYS A 440 -39.06 -16.23 44.17
CA LYS A 440 -38.84 -17.66 43.85
C LYS A 440 -39.63 -18.16 42.65
N THR A 441 -40.88 -17.73 42.49
CA THR A 441 -41.75 -18.23 41.41
C THR A 441 -41.87 -17.28 40.22
N GLY A 442 -41.39 -16.04 40.36
CA GLY A 442 -41.52 -14.98 39.36
C GLY A 442 -42.95 -14.47 39.18
N GLU A 443 -43.93 -14.94 39.97
CA GLU A 443 -45.34 -14.56 39.79
C GLU A 443 -45.56 -13.07 40.09
N VAL A 444 -45.98 -12.32 39.07
CA VAL A 444 -46.26 -10.89 39.14
C VAL A 444 -47.71 -10.69 39.56
N THR A 445 -47.92 -9.99 40.68
CA THR A 445 -49.23 -9.77 41.33
C THR A 445 -49.54 -8.30 41.53
N THR A 446 -50.82 -7.93 41.50
CA THR A 446 -51.28 -6.56 41.81
C THR A 446 -51.23 -6.28 43.32
N VAL A 447 -50.56 -5.19 43.73
CA VAL A 447 -50.56 -4.71 45.13
C VAL A 447 -51.36 -3.42 45.33
N LYS A 448 -51.68 -2.71 44.24
CA LYS A 448 -52.62 -1.59 44.21
C LYS A 448 -53.61 -1.79 43.06
N LYS A 449 -54.72 -1.05 43.10
CA LYS A 449 -55.55 -0.80 41.93
C LYS A 449 -54.70 -0.09 40.86
N MET A 450 -54.85 -0.51 39.61
CA MET A 450 -54.31 0.16 38.43
C MET A 450 -55.33 1.20 37.98
N ASP A 451 -54.88 2.35 37.48
CA ASP A 451 -55.71 3.42 36.92
C ASP A 451 -55.17 3.78 35.53
N ARG A 452 -56.00 3.86 34.49
CA ARG A 452 -55.56 3.99 33.10
C ARG A 452 -55.17 5.43 32.75
N GLU A 453 -55.73 6.40 33.45
CA GLU A 453 -55.51 7.84 33.28
C GLU A 453 -54.22 8.32 33.97
N SER A 454 -53.56 7.44 34.72
CA SER A 454 -52.33 7.72 35.43
C SER A 454 -51.23 8.20 34.48
N PRO A 455 -50.42 9.20 34.87
CA PRO A 455 -49.38 9.77 34.02
C PRO A 455 -48.22 8.80 33.70
N TYR A 456 -48.25 7.60 34.26
CA TYR A 456 -47.31 6.51 34.01
C TYR A 456 -47.79 5.52 32.92
N VAL A 457 -49.06 5.60 32.50
CA VAL A 457 -49.60 4.82 31.39
C VAL A 457 -49.33 5.56 30.09
N ASN A 458 -48.93 4.85 29.03
CA ASN A 458 -48.69 5.47 27.74
C ASN A 458 -50.02 5.75 26.98
N LYS A 459 -49.94 6.49 25.88
CA LYS A 459 -51.13 6.87 25.07
C LYS A 459 -51.85 5.70 24.39
N ASP A 460 -51.24 4.53 24.37
CA ASP A 460 -51.81 3.29 23.81
C ASP A 460 -52.47 2.43 24.90
N ASN A 461 -52.59 2.95 26.13
CA ASN A 461 -53.06 2.26 27.35
C ASN A 461 -52.12 1.15 27.85
N ILE A 462 -50.83 1.26 27.54
CA ILE A 462 -49.80 0.32 27.95
C ILE A 462 -49.01 0.90 29.11
N TYR A 463 -48.99 0.16 30.22
CA TYR A 463 -48.10 0.37 31.34
C TYR A 463 -46.91 -0.60 31.25
N THR A 464 -45.68 -0.10 31.39
CA THR A 464 -44.47 -0.92 31.22
C THR A 464 -43.82 -1.20 32.57
N ILE A 465 -43.47 -2.47 32.82
CA ILE A 465 -42.61 -2.88 33.93
C ILE A 465 -41.41 -3.70 33.45
N LEU A 466 -40.31 -3.59 34.18
CA LEU A 466 -39.11 -4.39 33.97
C LEU A 466 -38.91 -5.35 35.13
N ILE A 467 -38.75 -6.64 34.82
CA ILE A 467 -38.37 -7.68 35.77
C ILE A 467 -36.97 -8.20 35.42
N GLN A 468 -36.24 -8.68 36.42
CA GLN A 468 -34.99 -9.41 36.21
C GLN A 468 -35.04 -10.81 36.81
N ALA A 469 -34.33 -11.72 36.15
CA ALA A 469 -33.98 -13.03 36.64
C ALA A 469 -32.46 -13.05 36.91
N ILE A 470 -32.06 -13.59 38.05
CA ILE A 470 -30.69 -13.62 38.55
C ILE A 470 -30.38 -15.07 38.87
N ASP A 471 -29.30 -15.61 38.32
CA ASP A 471 -28.86 -16.99 38.57
C ASP A 471 -28.16 -17.15 39.94
N ASN A 472 -27.48 -18.28 40.11
CA ASN A 472 -26.63 -18.58 41.28
C ASN A 472 -25.14 -18.71 40.94
N GLY A 473 -24.68 -18.11 39.84
CA GLY A 473 -23.32 -18.19 39.35
C GLY A 473 -22.28 -17.47 40.21
N GLU A 474 -21.01 -17.69 39.89
CA GLU A 474 -19.88 -16.91 40.42
C GLU A 474 -18.99 -16.42 39.25
N PRO A 475 -19.11 -15.15 38.81
CA PRO A 475 -20.08 -14.14 39.25
C PRO A 475 -21.51 -14.47 38.79
N PRO A 476 -22.55 -14.02 39.52
CA PRO A 476 -23.93 -14.23 39.10
C PRO A 476 -24.27 -13.32 37.92
N ALA A 477 -24.89 -13.86 36.88
CA ALA A 477 -25.37 -13.10 35.74
C ALA A 477 -26.88 -12.81 35.84
N THR A 478 -27.36 -11.96 34.95
CA THR A 478 -28.70 -11.36 35.05
C THR A 478 -29.36 -11.20 33.69
N ALA A 479 -30.64 -11.50 33.64
CA ALA A 479 -31.50 -11.31 32.48
C ALA A 479 -32.58 -10.28 32.77
N THR A 480 -32.94 -9.45 31.79
CA THR A 480 -34.07 -8.52 31.89
C THR A 480 -35.22 -8.95 30.97
N GLY A 481 -36.43 -8.92 31.49
CA GLY A 481 -37.68 -9.14 30.75
C GLY A 481 -38.61 -7.94 30.88
N THR A 482 -39.20 -7.50 29.78
CA THR A 482 -40.17 -6.41 29.74
C THR A 482 -41.59 -6.97 29.73
N ILE A 483 -42.47 -6.45 30.58
CA ILE A 483 -43.90 -6.76 30.55
C ILE A 483 -44.66 -5.48 30.19
N LEU A 484 -45.48 -5.59 29.14
CA LEU A 484 -46.37 -4.56 28.65
C LEU A 484 -47.79 -4.90 29.13
N VAL A 485 -48.26 -4.18 30.14
CA VAL A 485 -49.59 -4.35 30.73
C VAL A 485 -50.57 -3.43 29.99
N HIS A 486 -51.38 -4.00 29.12
CA HIS A 486 -52.47 -3.33 28.41
C HIS A 486 -53.66 -3.19 29.35
N LEU A 487 -54.03 -1.97 29.70
CA LEU A 487 -55.15 -1.68 30.60
C LEU A 487 -56.45 -1.50 29.81
N GLY A 488 -57.43 -2.37 30.08
CA GLY A 488 -58.79 -2.25 29.59
C GLY A 488 -59.60 -1.23 30.40
N ASP A 489 -60.08 -0.23 29.69
CA ASP A 489 -60.92 0.91 30.11
C ASP A 489 -62.14 0.51 30.97
N ILE A 490 -62.44 1.29 32.01
CA ILE A 490 -63.66 1.26 32.82
C ILE A 490 -64.17 2.68 33.01
N ASN A 491 -65.50 2.86 32.92
CA ASN A 491 -66.15 4.13 33.21
C ASN A 491 -66.09 4.44 34.72
N ASP A 492 -65.12 5.26 35.12
CA ASP A 492 -64.90 5.70 36.51
C ASP A 492 -64.70 7.23 36.66
N ASN A 493 -64.31 7.93 35.59
CA ASN A 493 -64.32 9.39 35.55
C ASN A 493 -65.72 9.94 35.22
N THR A 494 -65.83 11.25 35.08
CA THR A 494 -67.07 11.94 34.68
C THR A 494 -66.74 13.13 33.77
N PRO A 495 -67.55 13.40 32.75
CA PRO A 495 -67.20 14.37 31.72
C PRO A 495 -67.32 15.82 32.20
N TYR A 496 -66.34 16.66 31.87
CA TYR A 496 -66.24 18.03 32.40
C TYR A 496 -66.04 19.07 31.30
N VAL A 497 -66.39 20.33 31.58
CA VAL A 497 -66.05 21.44 30.68
C VAL A 497 -64.57 21.80 30.85
N VAL A 498 -63.82 21.75 29.76
CA VAL A 498 -62.38 22.06 29.73
C VAL A 498 -62.13 23.54 30.02
N GLU A 499 -62.91 24.42 29.38
CA GLU A 499 -62.82 25.87 29.56
C GLU A 499 -64.10 26.43 30.21
N LYS A 500 -64.09 26.59 31.54
CA LYS A 500 -65.24 27.15 32.28
C LYS A 500 -65.47 28.65 32.08
N LYS A 501 -64.60 29.35 31.33
CA LYS A 501 -64.69 30.80 31.03
C LYS A 501 -64.49 31.04 29.54
N LEU A 502 -65.59 31.34 28.83
CA LEU A 502 -65.62 31.51 27.38
C LEU A 502 -65.96 32.95 27.00
N VAL A 503 -65.52 33.37 25.80
CA VAL A 503 -65.85 34.67 25.22
C VAL A 503 -66.77 34.47 24.02
N MET A 504 -67.91 35.18 23.97
CA MET A 504 -68.86 35.13 22.86
C MET A 504 -68.92 36.48 22.15
N CYS A 505 -68.24 36.56 21.01
CA CYS A 505 -68.15 37.75 20.15
C CYS A 505 -69.30 37.88 19.12
N GLY A 506 -70.25 36.95 19.14
CA GLY A 506 -71.36 36.86 18.20
C GLY A 506 -72.60 36.24 18.85
N ASN A 507 -73.23 35.26 18.19
CA ASN A 507 -74.39 34.54 18.71
C ASN A 507 -74.12 33.06 19.06
N LYS A 508 -72.87 32.60 18.94
CA LYS A 508 -72.44 31.23 19.25
C LYS A 508 -71.06 31.25 19.89
N VAL A 509 -70.84 30.35 20.84
CA VAL A 509 -69.52 29.99 21.38
C VAL A 509 -69.39 28.47 21.43
N ILE A 510 -68.16 27.94 21.38
CA ILE A 510 -67.90 26.50 21.49
C ILE A 510 -67.57 26.18 22.95
N VAL A 511 -68.24 25.17 23.51
CA VAL A 511 -67.98 24.61 24.84
C VAL A 511 -67.20 23.31 24.63
N PRO A 512 -65.87 23.28 24.82
CA PRO A 512 -65.10 22.05 24.79
C PRO A 512 -65.40 21.21 26.04
N VAL A 513 -65.79 19.95 25.83
CA VAL A 513 -65.94 18.95 26.88
C VAL A 513 -64.95 17.82 26.70
N SER A 514 -64.40 17.34 27.81
CA SER A 514 -63.56 16.15 27.82
C SER A 514 -64.10 15.19 28.86
N ASP A 515 -64.00 13.91 28.54
CA ASP A 515 -63.77 12.92 29.58
C ASP A 515 -62.28 12.58 29.62
N LYS A 516 -61.85 11.75 30.56
CA LYS A 516 -60.55 11.06 30.48
C LYS A 516 -60.68 9.62 29.97
N ASP A 517 -61.84 9.02 30.19
CA ASP A 517 -62.18 7.67 29.75
C ASP A 517 -62.06 7.55 28.22
N ASN A 518 -61.68 6.37 27.72
CA ASN A 518 -61.53 6.14 26.28
C ASN A 518 -62.90 5.88 25.63
N HIS A 519 -62.96 5.84 24.29
CA HIS A 519 -64.17 5.37 23.62
C HIS A 519 -64.36 3.86 23.88
N PRO A 520 -65.53 3.42 24.42
CA PRO A 520 -66.82 4.11 24.36
C PRO A 520 -67.24 4.88 25.63
N PHE A 521 -66.49 4.80 26.73
CA PHE A 521 -66.89 5.36 28.03
C PHE A 521 -66.80 6.90 28.06
N GLY A 522 -65.77 7.48 27.45
CA GLY A 522 -65.64 8.93 27.26
C GLY A 522 -66.45 9.51 26.09
N CYS A 523 -66.28 10.82 25.86
CA CYS A 523 -66.98 11.58 24.82
C CYS A 523 -66.76 11.02 23.39
N PRO A 524 -67.69 11.20 22.43
CA PRO A 524 -68.66 12.30 22.34
C PRO A 524 -69.83 12.17 23.32
N CYS A 525 -69.95 13.20 24.17
CA CYS A 525 -70.88 13.29 25.28
C CYS A 525 -72.19 13.98 24.86
N PHE A 526 -73.27 13.75 25.59
CA PHE A 526 -74.57 14.42 25.44
C PHE A 526 -74.67 15.58 26.42
N LEU A 527 -75.00 16.78 25.93
CA LEU A 527 -75.15 17.98 26.76
C LEU A 527 -76.59 18.47 26.75
N SER A 528 -77.09 18.89 27.91
CA SER A 528 -78.35 19.60 28.05
C SER A 528 -78.22 20.82 28.95
N LEU A 529 -79.12 21.80 28.78
CA LEU A 529 -79.14 23.00 29.62
C LEU A 529 -79.72 22.67 31.01
N GLY A 530 -78.95 23.01 32.05
CA GLY A 530 -79.28 22.77 33.45
C GLY A 530 -80.65 23.31 33.83
N ALA A 531 -81.49 22.40 34.34
CA ALA A 531 -82.88 22.68 34.65
C ALA A 531 -83.05 23.07 36.12
N ASP A 532 -82.48 24.21 36.52
CA ASP A 532 -82.81 24.85 37.80
C ASP A 532 -84.29 25.24 37.82
N ASN A 533 -85.10 24.35 38.39
CA ASN A 533 -86.49 24.49 38.81
C ASN A 533 -87.35 25.49 38.01
N GLY A 534 -87.48 25.22 36.69
CA GLY A 534 -88.58 25.73 35.87
C GLY A 534 -88.31 26.97 35.03
N ASP A 535 -87.08 27.51 34.97
CA ASP A 535 -86.82 28.74 34.22
C ASP A 535 -86.89 28.57 32.68
N LYS A 536 -88.08 28.84 32.11
CA LYS A 536 -88.30 28.99 30.67
C LYS A 536 -87.43 30.09 30.04
N ALA A 537 -86.88 31.04 30.80
CA ALA A 537 -85.97 32.03 30.26
C ALA A 537 -84.60 31.44 29.89
N LEU A 538 -84.09 30.38 30.54
CA LEU A 538 -82.82 29.75 30.12
C LEU A 538 -82.96 29.11 28.73
N LYS A 539 -83.95 28.21 28.54
CA LYS A 539 -84.23 27.53 27.26
C LYS A 539 -84.84 28.43 26.18
N SER A 540 -85.07 29.72 26.46
CA SER A 540 -85.44 30.75 25.48
C SER A 540 -84.41 31.89 25.37
N ARG A 541 -83.25 31.76 26.01
CA ARG A 541 -82.03 32.55 25.78
C ARG A 541 -80.97 31.71 25.06
N TRP A 542 -80.85 30.42 25.38
CA TRP A 542 -79.79 29.54 24.90
C TRP A 542 -80.33 28.27 24.22
N LYS A 543 -79.57 27.75 23.25
CA LYS A 543 -79.70 26.43 22.60
C LYS A 543 -78.30 25.77 22.55
N LEU A 544 -78.23 24.45 22.64
CA LEU A 544 -77.04 23.67 22.29
C LEU A 544 -77.18 23.11 20.87
N ASP A 545 -76.19 23.35 20.01
CA ASP A 545 -76.24 23.09 18.56
C ASP A 545 -74.82 22.99 17.92
N PRO A 546 -74.22 21.78 17.83
CA PRO A 546 -74.76 20.51 18.28
C PRO A 546 -74.81 20.42 19.82
N ALA A 547 -75.68 19.52 20.31
CA ALA A 547 -75.80 19.16 21.72
C ALA A 547 -75.07 17.84 22.06
N THR A 548 -74.30 17.30 21.12
CA THR A 548 -73.63 16.00 21.21
C THR A 548 -72.26 16.09 20.54
N GLY A 549 -71.19 15.73 21.24
CA GLY A 549 -69.82 15.82 20.70
C GLY A 549 -68.73 15.85 21.77
N VAL A 550 -67.49 16.10 21.31
CA VAL A 550 -66.39 16.63 22.16
C VAL A 550 -66.45 18.16 22.27
N GLU A 551 -67.21 18.80 21.38
CA GLU A 551 -67.46 20.24 21.36
C GLU A 551 -68.97 20.47 21.22
N ALA A 552 -69.56 21.23 22.14
CA ALA A 552 -70.96 21.63 22.08
C ALA A 552 -71.10 23.09 21.66
N GLY A 553 -72.01 23.37 20.74
CA GLY A 553 -72.23 24.72 20.25
C GLY A 553 -73.24 25.48 21.10
N LEU A 554 -72.82 26.33 22.02
CA LEU A 554 -73.72 27.15 22.84
C LEU A 554 -74.16 28.40 22.06
N VAL A 555 -75.42 28.42 21.63
CA VAL A 555 -76.01 29.45 20.76
C VAL A 555 -77.00 30.33 21.53
N SER A 556 -76.84 31.65 21.46
CA SER A 556 -77.85 32.60 21.97
C SER A 556 -78.99 32.79 20.96
N LEU A 557 -80.22 32.52 21.39
CA LEU A 557 -81.44 32.63 20.59
C LEU A 557 -81.99 34.07 20.47
N LYS A 558 -81.38 35.02 21.18
CA LYS A 558 -81.74 36.44 21.24
C LYS A 558 -80.46 37.26 21.34
N SER A 559 -80.48 38.51 20.86
CA SER A 559 -79.39 39.44 21.11
C SER A 559 -79.24 39.65 22.62
N LEU A 560 -78.04 39.40 23.16
CA LEU A 560 -77.71 39.57 24.57
C LEU A 560 -76.92 40.87 24.77
N PRO A 561 -77.26 41.70 25.77
CA PRO A 561 -76.39 42.79 26.22
C PRO A 561 -74.97 42.31 26.56
N TYR A 562 -73.98 43.20 26.41
CA TYR A 562 -72.62 42.89 26.81
C TYR A 562 -72.51 42.70 28.34
N GLY A 563 -71.82 41.65 28.77
CA GLY A 563 -71.73 41.25 30.18
C GLY A 563 -71.45 39.74 30.35
N ASN A 564 -71.36 39.30 31.59
CA ASN A 564 -71.09 37.90 31.93
C ASN A 564 -72.40 37.14 32.21
N TYR A 565 -72.52 35.94 31.64
CA TYR A 565 -73.67 35.05 31.81
C TYR A 565 -73.19 33.70 32.33
N THR A 566 -73.74 33.24 33.45
CA THR A 566 -73.58 31.84 33.88
C THR A 566 -74.60 30.95 33.18
N VAL A 567 -74.12 29.86 32.58
CA VAL A 567 -74.96 28.86 31.91
C VAL A 567 -74.72 27.50 32.59
N PRO A 568 -75.71 26.96 33.33
CA PRO A 568 -75.60 25.61 33.87
C PRO A 568 -75.78 24.60 32.75
N LEU A 569 -74.94 23.57 32.74
CA LEU A 569 -74.94 22.45 31.81
C LEU A 569 -75.06 21.14 32.59
N VAL A 570 -75.77 20.18 32.01
CA VAL A 570 -75.78 18.79 32.45
C VAL A 570 -75.09 18.01 31.34
N ILE A 571 -73.96 17.41 31.66
CA ILE A 571 -73.16 16.61 30.73
C ILE A 571 -73.39 15.14 31.09
N GLN A 572 -73.59 14.33 30.06
CA GLN A 572 -73.71 12.89 30.15
C GLN A 572 -72.73 12.24 29.18
N ASP A 573 -72.08 11.17 29.62
CA ASP A 573 -71.27 10.24 28.83
C ASP A 573 -72.11 9.45 27.79
N GLN A 574 -71.63 8.27 27.33
CA GLN A 574 -72.41 7.38 26.47
C GLN A 574 -73.18 6.28 27.22
N GLN A 575 -72.99 6.10 28.53
CA GLN A 575 -73.44 4.94 29.31
C GLN A 575 -74.43 5.26 30.43
N GLY A 576 -74.43 6.48 30.95
CA GLY A 576 -75.36 6.95 31.98
C GLY A 576 -74.75 7.79 33.12
N MET A 577 -73.44 8.05 33.14
CA MET A 577 -72.86 9.00 34.11
C MET A 577 -73.30 10.42 33.78
N VAL A 578 -73.94 11.08 34.74
CA VAL A 578 -74.48 12.44 34.59
C VAL A 578 -73.88 13.37 35.63
N VAL A 579 -73.36 14.51 35.18
CA VAL A 579 -72.73 15.52 36.03
C VAL A 579 -73.20 16.93 35.66
N ASN A 580 -73.33 17.78 36.68
CA ASN A 580 -73.75 19.16 36.55
C ASN A 580 -72.53 20.08 36.60
N ASP A 581 -72.32 20.92 35.59
CA ASP A 581 -71.24 21.91 35.53
C ASP A 581 -71.79 23.30 35.13
N THR A 582 -70.98 24.35 35.26
CA THR A 582 -71.40 25.73 34.96
C THR A 582 -70.33 26.47 34.18
N VAL A 583 -70.73 27.15 33.10
CA VAL A 583 -69.84 27.93 32.24
C VAL A 583 -70.14 29.41 32.36
N GLU A 584 -69.11 30.23 32.55
CA GLU A 584 -69.18 31.69 32.44
C GLU A 584 -68.95 32.11 30.98
N VAL A 585 -69.93 32.76 30.36
CA VAL A 585 -69.85 33.30 28.99
C VAL A 585 -69.81 34.83 29.05
N MET A 586 -68.69 35.42 28.65
CA MET A 586 -68.53 36.88 28.51
C MET A 586 -68.94 37.33 27.11
N VAL A 587 -70.03 38.08 27.00
CA VAL A 587 -70.55 38.62 25.73
C VAL A 587 -70.02 40.04 25.53
N CYS A 588 -69.41 40.34 24.39
CA CYS A 588 -68.74 41.63 24.13
C CYS A 588 -68.55 41.92 22.63
N ASP A 589 -68.29 43.19 22.28
CA ASP A 589 -67.74 43.54 20.96
C ASP A 589 -66.26 43.15 20.89
N CYS A 590 -65.88 42.41 19.85
CA CYS A 590 -64.52 41.94 19.63
C CYS A 590 -63.93 42.38 18.29
N GLY A 591 -64.67 43.10 17.44
CA GLY A 591 -64.18 43.71 16.19
C GLY A 591 -63.59 42.81 15.09
N GLY A 592 -63.38 41.51 15.31
CA GLY A 592 -62.82 40.58 14.31
C GLY A 592 -62.12 39.31 14.81
N GLY A 593 -62.10 39.02 16.12
CA GLY A 593 -61.55 37.76 16.67
C GLY A 593 -62.08 37.48 18.08
N ASP A 594 -61.61 36.42 18.75
CA ASP A 594 -62.27 35.86 19.95
C ASP A 594 -61.93 36.53 21.28
N LYS A 595 -61.62 37.85 21.27
CA LYS A 595 -61.24 38.61 22.48
C LYS A 595 -61.92 39.97 22.53
N CYS A 596 -62.55 40.28 23.66
CA CYS A 596 -63.23 41.54 23.90
C CYS A 596 -62.33 42.76 23.67
N ARG A 597 -62.88 43.78 23.01
CA ARG A 597 -62.19 45.05 22.77
C ARG A 597 -62.02 45.82 24.08
N ALA A 598 -60.79 45.98 24.53
CA ALA A 598 -60.48 46.70 25.76
C ALA A 598 -60.89 48.19 25.68
N SER A 599 -61.43 48.74 26.78
CA SER A 599 -61.69 50.17 26.92
C SER A 599 -60.39 50.96 26.93
N LEU A 600 -60.29 52.04 26.14
CA LEU A 600 -59.08 52.84 26.06
C LEU A 600 -58.69 53.43 27.43
N PRO A 601 -57.40 53.42 27.82
CA PRO A 601 -56.95 54.05 29.05
C PRO A 601 -57.10 55.58 28.98
N ARG A 602 -57.49 56.20 30.09
CA ARG A 602 -57.52 57.67 30.21
C ARG A 602 -56.09 58.22 30.17
N THR A 603 -55.85 59.22 29.33
CA THR A 603 -54.58 59.92 29.28
C THR A 603 -54.41 60.86 30.48
N SER A 604 -53.28 60.73 31.19
CA SER A 604 -52.87 61.63 32.28
C SER A 604 -51.67 62.47 31.85
N SER A 605 -51.84 63.78 31.73
CA SER A 605 -50.72 64.69 31.47
C SER A 605 -49.94 64.99 32.76
N LEU A 606 -48.62 64.86 32.70
CA LEU A 606 -47.74 65.33 33.79
C LEU A 606 -47.58 66.85 33.69
N GLY A 607 -47.89 67.54 34.79
CA GLY A 607 -47.76 69.00 34.87
C GLY A 607 -46.30 69.47 34.93
N LEU A 608 -46.07 70.73 34.57
CA LEU A 608 -44.74 71.35 34.49
C LEU A 608 -43.90 71.24 35.78
N ALA A 609 -44.52 71.13 36.96
CA ALA A 609 -43.81 70.91 38.22
C ALA A 609 -43.11 69.53 38.28
N ALA A 610 -43.73 68.48 37.73
CA ALA A 610 -43.11 67.16 37.64
C ALA A 610 -41.97 67.14 36.60
N ILE A 611 -42.14 67.88 35.49
CA ILE A 611 -41.09 68.08 34.49
C ILE A 611 -39.91 68.87 35.10
N GLY A 612 -40.18 69.88 35.93
CA GLY A 612 -39.16 70.63 36.68
C GLY A 612 -38.39 69.78 37.68
N LEU A 613 -39.07 68.89 38.43
CA LEU A 613 -38.42 67.93 39.33
C LEU A 613 -37.57 66.90 38.56
N LEU A 614 -38.06 66.41 37.42
CA LEU A 614 -37.28 65.51 36.54
C LEU A 614 -36.05 66.23 35.98
N LEU A 615 -36.17 67.46 35.49
CA LEU A 615 -35.04 68.26 35.00
C LEU A 615 -34.04 68.58 36.11
N ALA A 616 -34.49 68.91 37.32
CA ALA A 616 -33.62 69.13 38.48
C ALA A 616 -32.86 67.86 38.86
N GLY A 617 -33.54 66.70 38.87
CA GLY A 617 -32.90 65.40 39.10
C GLY A 617 -31.88 65.04 38.02
N LEU A 618 -32.18 65.34 36.75
CA LEU A 618 -31.29 65.08 35.61
C LEU A 618 -30.06 66.02 35.64
N LEU A 619 -30.23 67.28 36.05
CA LEU A 619 -29.13 68.24 36.23
C LEU A 619 -28.24 67.86 37.43
N LEU A 620 -28.83 67.36 38.53
CA LEU A 620 -28.09 66.83 39.68
C LEU A 620 -27.33 65.54 39.31
N LEU A 621 -27.93 64.65 38.51
CA LEU A 621 -27.25 63.49 37.93
C LEU A 621 -26.07 63.90 37.04
N LEU A 622 -26.24 64.96 36.22
CA LEU A 622 -25.18 65.51 35.36
C LEU A 622 -24.01 66.08 36.16
N LEU A 623 -24.28 66.80 37.26
CA LEU A 623 -23.26 67.27 38.20
C LEU A 623 -22.51 66.11 38.87
N LEU A 624 -23.23 65.05 39.24
CA LEU A 624 -22.65 63.86 39.88
C LEU A 624 -21.76 63.07 38.89
N LEU A 625 -22.18 62.96 37.63
CA LEU A 625 -21.35 62.46 36.52
C LEU A 625 -20.12 63.34 36.25
N LEU A 626 -20.24 64.67 36.32
CA LEU A 626 -19.11 65.58 36.16
C LEU A 626 -18.07 65.41 37.28
N PHE A 627 -18.53 65.19 38.51
CA PHE A 627 -17.67 64.92 39.67
C PHE A 627 -16.93 63.57 39.55
N LEU A 628 -17.55 62.57 38.94
CA LEU A 628 -16.93 61.27 38.64
C LEU A 628 -15.93 61.30 37.47
N LEU A 629 -15.87 62.39 36.71
CA LEU A 629 -14.98 62.57 35.55
C LEU A 629 -13.75 63.46 35.85
N LEU A 630 -13.57 63.93 37.09
CA LEU A 630 -12.49 64.84 37.50
C LEU A 630 -11.61 64.29 38.63
N CYS A 631 -11.46 62.97 38.73
CA CYS A 631 -10.42 62.32 39.53
C CYS A 631 -9.68 61.26 38.71
N GLU A 632 -8.35 61.38 38.69
CA GLU A 632 -7.41 60.41 38.13
C GLU A 632 -7.35 59.16 39.05
N CYS A 633 -6.93 57.96 38.62
CA CYS A 633 -6.06 57.63 37.48
C CYS A 633 -6.67 56.56 36.53
N GLY A 634 -6.14 56.48 35.29
CA GLY A 634 -6.56 55.51 34.26
C GLY A 634 -6.05 54.06 34.50
N GLY A 635 -6.17 53.10 33.58
CA GLY A 635 -6.51 53.08 32.13
C GLY A 635 -5.71 51.92 31.48
N LYS A 636 -6.07 51.25 30.38
CA LYS A 636 -6.78 51.61 29.14
C LYS A 636 -7.42 50.33 28.53
N THR A 637 -8.74 50.24 28.32
CA THR A 637 -9.49 50.47 27.05
C THR A 637 -9.15 49.60 25.82
N PHE A 638 -10.17 48.90 25.30
CA PHE A 638 -10.48 48.81 23.85
C PHE A 638 -12.00 48.75 23.67
N THR A 639 -12.55 49.31 22.58
CA THR A 639 -13.99 49.62 22.47
C THR A 639 -14.57 49.48 21.06
N HIS A 640 -15.67 48.72 20.97
CA HIS A 640 -16.92 49.00 20.24
C HIS A 640 -16.96 49.33 18.72
N LEU A 641 -17.73 48.49 18.01
CA LEU A 641 -18.69 48.79 16.93
C LEU A 641 -19.60 50.02 17.25
N PRO A 642 -20.28 50.73 16.30
CA PRO A 642 -21.17 50.08 15.30
C PRO A 642 -21.58 50.82 13.98
N LEU A 643 -22.42 50.13 13.19
CA LEU A 643 -23.58 50.58 12.38
C LEU A 643 -23.52 51.83 11.47
N ASN A 644 -23.95 51.66 10.20
CA ASN A 644 -25.29 52.13 9.78
C ASN A 644 -25.84 51.42 8.52
N LEU A 645 -27.14 51.59 8.22
CA LEU A 645 -27.87 51.23 6.99
C LEU A 645 -27.58 52.27 5.86
N GLN A 646 -27.79 52.03 4.56
CA GLN A 646 -29.11 51.85 3.89
C GLN A 646 -28.99 51.27 2.45
N ASP A 647 -30.05 51.42 1.63
CA ASP A 647 -30.40 50.63 0.43
C ASP A 647 -30.43 51.49 -0.87
N GLU A 648 -30.84 50.87 -1.99
CA GLU A 648 -31.08 51.41 -3.36
C GLU A 648 -29.86 51.59 -4.31
N GLY A 649 -30.06 51.30 -5.61
CA GLY A 649 -29.16 51.71 -6.71
C GLY A 649 -29.11 50.75 -7.92
N ASN A 650 -29.53 51.23 -9.11
CA ASN A 650 -29.70 50.38 -10.31
C ASN A 650 -28.64 50.63 -11.43
N GLN A 651 -28.09 49.53 -11.95
CA GLN A 651 -27.91 49.19 -13.38
C GLN A 651 -27.25 50.17 -14.41
N THR A 652 -26.01 49.82 -14.85
CA THR A 652 -25.38 50.06 -16.21
C THR A 652 -25.10 51.52 -16.66
N LEU A 653 -24.24 51.90 -17.62
CA LEU A 653 -23.79 51.33 -18.91
C LEU A 653 -22.66 52.23 -19.54
N ILE A 654 -21.95 51.76 -20.59
CA ILE A 654 -21.12 52.52 -21.59
C ILE A 654 -19.72 53.01 -21.15
N ASN A 655 -18.67 53.17 -21.99
CA ASN A 655 -18.05 52.38 -23.09
C ASN A 655 -16.84 53.21 -23.68
N TYR A 656 -16.12 52.66 -24.67
CA TYR A 656 -15.16 53.30 -25.60
C TYR A 656 -13.76 53.67 -25.05
N ASN A 657 -12.69 53.66 -25.85
CA ASN A 657 -12.47 53.33 -27.28
C ASN A 657 -11.23 52.41 -27.46
N GLU A 658 -11.14 51.51 -28.46
CA GLU A 658 -10.69 51.69 -29.87
C GLU A 658 -9.32 52.43 -29.99
N GLU A 659 -8.36 52.06 -30.86
CA GLU A 659 -8.36 51.13 -32.01
C GLU A 659 -6.92 50.70 -32.40
N GLY A 660 -6.78 49.70 -33.29
CA GLY A 660 -5.64 49.56 -34.19
C GLY A 660 -4.43 48.72 -33.72
N GLY A 661 -3.74 48.07 -34.67
CA GLY A 661 -2.47 47.36 -34.38
C GLY A 661 -1.98 46.30 -35.38
N GLY A 662 -2.79 45.87 -36.37
CA GLY A 662 -2.40 44.81 -37.30
C GLY A 662 -1.75 45.30 -38.60
N SER A 663 -0.47 45.02 -38.83
CA SER A 663 0.17 44.79 -40.15
C SER A 663 1.64 44.35 -40.00
N ALA A 664 2.32 43.99 -41.10
CA ALA A 664 3.53 43.16 -41.06
C ALA A 664 4.70 43.71 -41.92
N CYS A 665 5.84 43.00 -41.83
CA CYS A 665 6.92 42.91 -42.83
C CYS A 665 7.85 44.13 -43.06
N LYS A 666 9.07 44.07 -42.50
CA LYS A 666 10.38 43.96 -43.21
C LYS A 666 11.56 44.48 -42.35
N GLY A 667 12.76 43.91 -42.56
CA GLY A 667 14.01 44.63 -42.23
C GLY A 667 15.13 43.85 -41.52
N GLU A 668 15.73 42.86 -42.18
CA GLU A 668 17.18 42.59 -42.00
C GLU A 668 18.00 43.72 -42.70
N PRO A 669 19.28 44.01 -42.36
CA PRO A 669 20.31 42.99 -42.07
C PRO A 669 21.40 43.29 -41.00
N MET A 670 22.14 42.24 -40.66
CA MET A 670 23.56 42.15 -40.25
C MET A 670 24.25 43.27 -39.44
N LEU A 671 24.88 42.87 -38.32
CA LEU A 671 26.36 42.73 -38.29
C LEU A 671 26.82 41.76 -37.18
N ILE A 672 28.13 41.50 -37.09
CA ILE A 672 28.74 40.27 -36.52
C ILE A 672 29.66 40.60 -35.32
N LEU A 673 29.96 39.59 -34.48
CA LEU A 673 30.84 39.56 -33.27
C LEU A 673 30.12 40.05 -31.99
N ALA A 674 29.94 39.22 -30.96
CA ALA A 674 30.92 38.68 -29.99
C ALA A 674 31.46 39.76 -29.01
N ARG A 675 31.58 39.52 -27.69
CA ARG A 675 31.89 38.26 -26.97
C ARG A 675 31.32 38.26 -25.52
N THR A 676 31.41 37.09 -24.87
CA THR A 676 31.61 36.80 -23.41
C THR A 676 32.06 37.97 -22.50
N THR A 677 31.76 38.08 -21.19
CA THR A 677 31.19 37.15 -20.17
C THR A 677 30.94 37.88 -18.83
N SER A 678 30.23 37.23 -17.88
CA SER A 678 30.31 37.40 -16.42
C SER A 678 29.65 38.62 -15.73
N ASN A 679 28.78 38.30 -14.78
CA ASN A 679 28.68 38.80 -13.39
C ASN A 679 29.78 39.81 -12.93
N HIS A 680 29.53 40.85 -12.10
CA HIS A 680 28.55 41.02 -11.00
C HIS A 680 28.32 42.51 -10.60
N VAL A 681 27.16 42.81 -9.98
CA VAL A 681 26.92 43.76 -8.85
C VAL A 681 27.13 45.30 -9.00
N ALA A 682 26.02 46.04 -8.76
CA ALA A 682 25.92 47.44 -8.27
C ALA A 682 26.49 48.58 -9.18
N VAL A 683 26.37 49.89 -8.91
CA VAL A 683 25.99 50.70 -7.71
C VAL A 683 25.31 52.04 -8.13
N ASP A 684 24.92 52.88 -7.15
CA ASP A 684 24.95 54.38 -7.19
C ASP A 684 23.89 55.17 -8.04
N VAL A 685 23.50 56.44 -7.73
CA VAL A 685 23.87 57.37 -6.63
C VAL A 685 22.77 58.45 -6.33
N VAL A 686 22.45 58.62 -5.02
CA VAL A 686 22.20 59.86 -4.20
C VAL A 686 21.17 60.97 -4.60
N ASP A 687 20.70 61.65 -3.53
CA ASP A 687 19.92 62.91 -3.38
C ASP A 687 18.39 62.91 -3.63
N GLY A 688 17.56 63.53 -2.76
CA GLY A 688 17.88 64.24 -1.50
C GLY A 688 16.63 64.64 -0.67
N MET A 689 16.85 65.21 0.53
CA MET A 689 15.86 65.66 1.56
C MET A 689 14.87 64.58 2.08
N LYS A 690 15.03 63.91 3.25
CA LYS A 690 15.38 64.25 4.65
C LYS A 690 14.29 64.92 5.51
N GLN A 691 14.08 64.57 6.79
CA GLN A 691 14.17 63.28 7.53
C GLN A 691 13.72 63.44 9.01
N ALA A 692 13.49 62.31 9.69
CA ALA A 692 13.43 62.14 11.16
C ALA A 692 12.18 62.72 11.90
N THR A 693 11.70 62.16 13.03
CA THR A 693 12.13 60.96 13.79
C THR A 693 10.95 60.34 14.54
N THR A 694 10.93 59.02 14.69
CA THR A 694 10.23 58.30 15.77
C THR A 694 11.18 57.28 16.39
N GLY A 695 11.68 57.58 17.59
CA GLY A 695 12.61 56.73 18.35
C GLY A 695 11.97 56.10 19.60
N ILE A 696 12.68 55.21 20.30
CA ILE A 696 13.49 55.53 21.51
C ILE A 696 12.61 55.61 22.78
N LYS A 697 12.85 54.90 23.89
CA LYS A 697 13.95 54.00 24.36
C LYS A 697 13.33 52.91 25.27
N LEU A 698 13.99 51.87 25.79
CA LEU A 698 15.25 51.71 26.58
C LEU A 698 15.82 50.27 26.33
N THR A 699 17.08 49.84 26.45
CA THR A 699 18.42 50.31 26.93
C THR A 699 18.61 50.50 28.45
N PRO A 700 19.66 49.94 29.13
CA PRO A 700 20.81 49.12 28.65
C PRO A 700 21.18 47.91 29.57
N GLU A 701 22.32 47.21 29.34
CA GLU A 701 23.48 47.06 30.28
C GLU A 701 24.39 45.81 30.13
N THR A 702 25.71 46.09 30.16
CA THR A 702 26.89 45.35 30.69
C THR A 702 27.28 43.90 30.33
N ASN A 703 28.61 43.72 30.29
CA ASN A 703 29.38 42.47 30.21
C ASN A 703 29.44 41.67 31.53
N GLU A 704 29.91 40.41 31.41
CA GLU A 704 30.85 39.71 32.33
C GLU A 704 30.55 39.65 33.84
N MET A 705 30.21 38.45 34.35
CA MET A 705 31.22 37.58 35.02
C MET A 705 30.74 36.16 35.36
N THR A 706 31.59 35.18 35.03
CA THR A 706 31.93 33.90 35.72
C THR A 706 30.89 33.13 36.56
N GLN A 707 30.58 31.89 36.13
CA GLN A 707 30.78 30.58 36.81
C GLN A 707 29.98 29.52 36.02
N GLU A 708 30.45 28.32 35.66
CA GLU A 708 31.53 27.43 36.16
C GLU A 708 31.40 26.94 37.62
N THR A 709 30.42 26.07 37.83
CA THR A 709 30.46 24.85 38.68
C THR A 709 29.44 23.86 38.06
N ASN A 710 29.68 22.56 37.83
CA ASN A 710 30.80 21.66 38.12
C ASN A 710 30.90 21.11 39.57
N GLU A 711 29.93 20.28 39.96
CA GLU A 711 30.01 19.20 40.98
C GLU A 711 28.97 18.14 40.55
N THR A 712 29.21 16.84 40.38
CA THR A 712 30.25 15.90 40.84
C THR A 712 30.20 15.55 42.32
N TYR A 713 29.42 14.52 42.67
CA TYR A 713 29.61 13.75 43.90
C TYR A 713 29.88 12.27 43.62
N ARG A 714 31.16 11.89 43.72
CA ARG A 714 31.56 10.56 44.19
C ARG A 714 31.76 10.64 45.70
N THR A 715 31.31 9.65 46.44
CA THR A 715 31.95 9.24 47.71
C THR A 715 32.17 7.74 47.70
N THR A 716 33.21 7.28 48.41
CA THR A 716 33.67 5.88 48.36
C THR A 716 34.12 5.38 49.73
N GLY A 717 33.94 4.09 49.98
CA GLY A 717 34.41 3.40 51.19
C GLY A 717 33.38 3.32 52.33
N ARG A 718 33.56 2.43 53.32
CA ARG A 718 34.67 1.47 53.49
C ARG A 718 34.27 0.32 54.45
N THR A 719 34.64 -0.92 54.10
CA THR A 719 34.89 -2.11 54.97
C THR A 719 34.09 -2.37 56.25
N VAL A 720 33.63 -3.62 56.44
CA VAL A 720 33.98 -4.47 57.62
C VAL A 720 33.83 -5.97 57.25
N VAL A 721 34.43 -6.88 58.04
CA VAL A 721 34.59 -8.32 57.78
C VAL A 721 33.73 -9.21 58.68
N THR A 722 33.06 -10.21 58.09
CA THR A 722 32.70 -11.53 58.68
C THR A 722 32.46 -12.51 57.52
N LYS A 723 33.05 -13.70 57.37
CA LYS A 723 33.37 -14.88 58.21
C LYS A 723 32.27 -15.98 58.28
N LEU A 724 32.64 -17.12 57.66
CA LEU A 724 32.42 -18.53 58.07
C LEU A 724 31.05 -19.23 57.89
N SER A 725 31.14 -20.58 57.95
CA SER A 725 30.10 -21.62 57.79
C SER A 725 29.42 -21.68 56.41
N SER A 726 29.47 -22.75 55.62
CA SER A 726 29.99 -24.14 55.75
C SER A 726 29.29 -25.07 56.75
N SER A 727 28.25 -25.76 56.28
CA SER A 727 27.69 -27.01 56.83
C SER A 727 26.85 -27.67 55.70
N GLY A 728 26.89 -28.98 55.40
CA GLY A 728 27.81 -30.03 55.85
C GLY A 728 27.07 -31.31 56.29
N VAL A 729 27.32 -32.45 55.61
CA VAL A 729 26.75 -33.79 55.87
C VAL A 729 25.23 -33.88 55.58
N GLY A 730 24.63 -34.96 55.07
CA GLY A 730 25.06 -36.27 54.53
C GLY A 730 23.83 -36.92 53.84
N GLY A 731 23.88 -38.04 53.10
CA GLY A 731 24.89 -39.09 53.06
C GLY A 731 24.30 -40.43 53.55
N ILE A 732 23.32 -41.02 52.83
CA ILE A 732 22.79 -42.37 53.08
C ILE A 732 22.66 -43.14 51.75
N SER A 733 22.90 -44.45 51.78
CA SER A 733 22.99 -45.33 50.61
C SER A 733 22.13 -46.60 50.69
N GLY A 734 21.36 -46.86 49.63
CA GLY A 734 21.01 -48.22 49.18
C GLY A 734 19.86 -48.95 49.88
N TRP A 735 19.80 -50.26 49.59
CA TRP A 735 18.73 -51.24 49.91
C TRP A 735 17.40 -51.01 49.15
N GLY A 736 16.83 -51.98 48.43
CA GLY A 736 17.36 -53.29 47.99
C GLY A 736 16.27 -54.34 47.72
N THR A 737 16.57 -55.33 46.86
CA THR A 737 15.76 -56.55 46.58
C THR A 737 14.38 -56.30 45.91
N PHE A 738 13.68 -57.26 45.28
CA PHE A 738 13.73 -58.74 45.32
C PHE A 738 13.68 -59.44 43.94
N GLN A 739 13.79 -60.77 44.01
CA GLN A 739 13.73 -61.85 43.00
C GLN A 739 12.53 -61.75 41.99
N ARG A 740 12.44 -62.51 40.88
CA ARG A 740 12.71 -63.97 40.74
C ARG A 740 12.84 -64.47 39.29
N MET A 741 13.30 -65.73 39.14
CA MET A 741 13.56 -66.45 37.88
C MET A 741 12.34 -67.20 37.33
N SER A 742 12.23 -67.25 35.99
CA SER A 742 12.03 -68.46 35.16
C SER A 742 12.09 -68.03 33.68
N GLU A 743 13.07 -68.37 32.85
CA GLU A 743 13.42 -69.71 32.32
C GLU A 743 12.27 -70.44 31.61
N ALA A 744 12.25 -70.35 30.27
CA ALA A 744 11.73 -71.36 29.35
C ALA A 744 12.45 -71.20 27.98
N ASN A 745 13.05 -72.27 27.45
CA ASN A 745 13.77 -72.29 26.16
C ASN A 745 12.87 -72.79 25.00
N GLY A 746 13.22 -72.49 23.74
CA GLY A 746 12.56 -73.06 22.55
C GLY A 746 12.52 -72.14 21.31
N THR A 747 13.62 -71.61 20.77
CA THR A 747 14.58 -72.24 19.82
C THR A 747 13.99 -72.92 18.55
N LEU A 748 14.16 -72.23 17.40
CA LEU A 748 14.43 -72.73 16.03
C LEU A 748 13.38 -73.53 15.20
N ARG A 749 13.38 -73.22 13.88
CA ARG A 749 12.96 -74.05 12.71
C ARG A 749 11.43 -74.35 12.62
N SER A 750 10.80 -74.68 11.47
CA SER A 750 11.19 -74.90 10.05
C SER A 750 9.89 -74.80 9.18
N GLN A 751 9.84 -74.70 7.83
CA GLN A 751 10.84 -74.62 6.75
C GLN A 751 10.19 -74.02 5.45
N ASP A 752 10.77 -74.25 4.26
CA ASP A 752 10.22 -73.94 2.92
C ASP A 752 8.82 -74.53 2.62
N GLY A 753 8.07 -73.98 1.64
CA GLY A 753 6.68 -74.44 1.39
C GLY A 753 5.95 -74.24 0.04
N GLN A 754 6.52 -73.60 -1.00
CA GLN A 754 5.95 -73.56 -2.39
C GLN A 754 4.52 -72.95 -2.59
N GLY A 755 4.01 -72.96 -3.83
CA GLY A 755 2.56 -72.99 -4.12
C GLY A 755 1.91 -71.76 -4.78
N LYS A 756 2.07 -71.57 -6.10
CA LYS A 756 1.09 -70.79 -6.91
C LYS A 756 -0.09 -71.68 -7.30
N TYR A 757 -1.32 -71.16 -7.34
CA TYR A 757 -2.36 -71.31 -8.41
C TYR A 757 -3.60 -70.48 -7.96
N GLN A 758 -4.02 -69.44 -8.70
CA GLN A 758 -5.19 -69.39 -9.61
C GLN A 758 -6.52 -69.90 -9.02
N ALA A 759 -7.72 -69.39 -9.34
CA ALA A 759 -8.28 -68.20 -10.01
C ALA A 759 -9.82 -68.44 -10.09
N TRP A 760 -10.55 -67.86 -11.07
CA TRP A 760 -12.00 -68.01 -11.38
C TRP A 760 -12.98 -67.21 -10.49
N THR A 761 -14.13 -66.66 -10.96
CA THR A 761 -14.65 -66.21 -12.29
C THR A 761 -15.94 -65.37 -12.10
N ALA A 762 -16.55 -64.66 -13.08
CA ALA A 762 -16.08 -63.68 -14.07
C ALA A 762 -17.19 -63.34 -15.12
N SER A 763 -17.79 -62.14 -15.08
CA SER A 763 -18.64 -61.58 -16.16
C SER A 763 -18.40 -60.07 -16.28
N ARG A 764 -18.01 -59.48 -17.42
CA ARG A 764 -18.67 -59.37 -18.75
C ARG A 764 -19.93 -58.47 -18.72
N ASN A 765 -20.19 -57.61 -19.72
CA ASN A 765 -19.83 -57.76 -21.15
C ASN A 765 -19.75 -56.42 -21.95
N ASN A 766 -18.76 -56.30 -22.86
CA ASN A 766 -18.75 -55.56 -24.14
C ASN A 766 -18.99 -54.01 -24.18
N THR A 767 -18.55 -53.25 -25.21
CA THR A 767 -18.15 -53.62 -26.60
C THR A 767 -17.08 -52.69 -27.21
N MET A 768 -16.15 -53.24 -28.03
CA MET A 768 -15.44 -52.69 -29.25
C MET A 768 -15.23 -51.16 -29.44
N ARG A 769 -14.11 -50.64 -30.01
CA ARG A 769 -13.11 -51.14 -31.00
C ARG A 769 -11.80 -50.29 -30.86
N SER A 770 -10.58 -50.85 -30.94
CA SER A 770 -9.68 -50.90 -32.14
C SER A 770 -9.15 -49.53 -32.63
N ASN A 771 -7.85 -49.25 -32.86
CA ASN A 771 -6.68 -50.15 -33.01
C ASN A 771 -5.29 -49.49 -32.69
N SER A 772 -4.21 -50.27 -32.88
CA SER A 772 -2.75 -49.96 -32.91
C SER A 772 -2.31 -48.71 -33.72
N SER A 773 -1.10 -48.14 -33.63
CA SER A 773 0.29 -48.68 -33.50
C SER A 773 1.30 -47.55 -33.12
N LYS A 774 2.43 -47.68 -32.38
CA LYS A 774 3.67 -48.51 -32.44
C LYS A 774 4.83 -47.86 -33.27
N TYR A 775 5.97 -47.56 -32.61
CA TYR A 775 7.24 -46.95 -33.13
C TYR A 775 7.16 -45.47 -33.62
N SER A 776 8.24 -44.69 -33.80
CA SER A 776 9.48 -44.44 -32.99
C SER A 776 10.35 -43.33 -33.63
N ARG A 777 11.28 -42.73 -32.85
CA ARG A 777 12.50 -41.95 -33.26
C ARG A 777 12.37 -40.48 -33.74
N SER A 778 12.77 -39.58 -32.83
CA SER A 778 13.90 -38.59 -32.93
C SER A 778 13.90 -37.37 -33.88
N PHE A 779 14.47 -36.27 -33.35
CA PHE A 779 14.99 -35.03 -33.97
C PHE A 779 13.98 -34.01 -34.54
N GLY A 780 14.22 -32.71 -34.26
CA GLY A 780 13.61 -31.58 -34.99
C GLY A 780 13.36 -30.30 -34.18
N LEU A 781 14.04 -29.22 -34.54
CA LEU A 781 13.86 -27.83 -34.06
C LEU A 781 12.60 -27.14 -34.63
N LEU A 782 12.12 -26.07 -33.95
CA LEU A 782 11.17 -25.01 -34.39
C LEU A 782 9.69 -25.47 -34.58
N SER A 783 8.62 -24.77 -34.14
CA SER A 783 8.35 -23.32 -34.12
C SER A 783 7.17 -22.93 -33.20
N ASP A 784 6.96 -21.63 -32.95
CA ASP A 784 5.90 -21.08 -32.09
C ASP A 784 4.50 -21.06 -32.75
N GLN A 785 3.63 -22.04 -32.45
CA GLN A 785 2.25 -22.03 -33.00
C GLN A 785 1.14 -22.73 -32.18
N HIS A 786 1.28 -22.89 -30.85
CA HIS A 786 0.27 -23.60 -30.04
C HIS A 786 -0.38 -22.83 -28.87
N ILE A 787 -0.13 -21.52 -28.72
CA ILE A 787 -0.75 -20.71 -27.65
C ILE A 787 -2.11 -20.13 -28.06
N SER A 788 -2.29 -19.72 -29.33
CA SER A 788 -3.54 -19.10 -29.82
C SER A 788 -4.75 -20.03 -29.73
N GLU A 789 -4.65 -21.26 -30.25
CA GLU A 789 -5.75 -22.24 -30.25
C GLU A 789 -6.22 -22.65 -28.84
N HIS A 790 -5.45 -22.37 -27.79
CA HIS A 790 -5.83 -22.66 -26.41
C HIS A 790 -6.64 -21.53 -25.74
N ILE A 791 -6.55 -20.30 -26.27
CA ILE A 791 -7.27 -19.13 -25.76
C ILE A 791 -8.69 -19.08 -26.35
N ASP A 792 -8.82 -19.24 -27.67
CA ASP A 792 -10.13 -19.19 -28.37
C ASP A 792 -11.12 -20.26 -27.87
N ARG A 793 -10.61 -21.37 -27.33
CA ARG A 793 -11.42 -22.46 -26.76
C ARG A 793 -11.99 -22.20 -25.36
N ARG A 794 -11.69 -21.06 -24.71
CA ARG A 794 -12.21 -20.70 -23.38
C ARG A 794 -13.34 -19.66 -23.40
N LEU A 795 -13.52 -18.92 -24.49
CA LEU A 795 -14.41 -17.74 -24.54
C LEU A 795 -15.89 -18.02 -24.84
N TYR A 796 -16.31 -19.28 -24.94
CA TYR A 796 -17.68 -19.68 -25.32
C TYR A 796 -18.51 -20.28 -24.16
N MET A 797 -18.36 -19.72 -22.94
CA MET A 797 -19.07 -20.15 -21.72
C MET A 797 -19.43 -18.97 -20.79
N ILE A 798 -20.27 -18.04 -21.25
CA ILE A 798 -21.15 -17.15 -20.48
C ILE A 798 -22.26 -16.71 -21.44
N GLY A 799 -23.49 -16.53 -20.95
CA GLY A 799 -24.63 -16.12 -21.76
C GLY A 799 -25.59 -15.18 -21.03
N ASP A 800 -26.30 -14.41 -21.84
CA ASP A 800 -27.57 -13.70 -21.65
C ASP A 800 -27.71 -12.54 -20.62
N GLU A 801 -28.28 -11.46 -21.16
CA GLU A 801 -29.13 -10.41 -20.58
C GLU A 801 -28.75 -9.71 -19.24
N VAL A 802 -28.24 -8.47 -19.38
CA VAL A 802 -28.80 -7.30 -18.70
C VAL A 802 -28.90 -6.15 -19.71
N ASP A 803 -30.07 -5.52 -19.85
CA ASP A 803 -30.28 -4.35 -20.73
C ASP A 803 -29.83 -3.05 -20.04
N TYR A 804 -29.10 -2.19 -20.75
CA TYR A 804 -28.62 -0.90 -20.25
C TYR A 804 -28.52 0.13 -21.38
N GLN A 805 -29.46 1.08 -21.41
CA GLN A 805 -29.43 2.21 -22.35
C GLN A 805 -28.81 3.46 -21.68
N PRO A 806 -27.76 4.07 -22.27
CA PRO A 806 -27.20 5.33 -21.78
C PRO A 806 -28.19 6.51 -21.90
N TYR A 807 -28.12 7.43 -20.95
CA TYR A 807 -28.98 8.62 -20.90
C TYR A 807 -28.44 9.74 -21.81
N GLU A 808 -29.24 10.20 -22.79
CA GLU A 808 -28.81 11.21 -23.76
C GLU A 808 -28.92 12.64 -23.20
N TYR A 809 -27.77 13.30 -22.96
CA TYR A 809 -27.72 14.69 -22.52
C TYR A 809 -27.59 15.67 -23.69
N ARG A 810 -28.65 16.44 -23.94
CA ARG A 810 -28.73 17.41 -25.05
C ARG A 810 -27.90 18.69 -24.83
N TYR A 811 -26.62 18.71 -25.22
CA TYR A 811 -26.02 19.88 -25.92
C TYR A 811 -24.66 19.59 -26.59
N GLU A 812 -24.64 19.04 -27.81
CA GLU A 812 -23.39 18.91 -28.57
C GLU A 812 -23.03 20.19 -29.34
N GLY A 813 -21.91 20.82 -28.95
CA GLY A 813 -21.25 21.88 -29.71
C GLY A 813 -20.26 21.31 -30.75
N ARG A 814 -20.40 21.71 -32.02
CA ARG A 814 -19.58 21.21 -33.15
C ARG A 814 -18.08 21.54 -32.97
N GLY A 815 -17.18 20.54 -33.06
CA GLY A 815 -15.75 20.78 -32.78
C GLY A 815 -14.70 19.76 -33.27
N SER A 816 -14.91 19.08 -34.41
CA SER A 816 -13.87 18.35 -35.19
C SER A 816 -12.91 17.34 -34.51
N LYS A 817 -13.11 16.05 -34.85
CA LYS A 817 -12.11 14.96 -34.98
C LYS A 817 -11.29 14.54 -33.74
N CYS A 818 -11.62 13.36 -33.23
CA CYS A 818 -10.65 12.35 -32.79
C CYS A 818 -10.83 11.08 -33.64
N GLN A 819 -9.77 10.29 -33.80
CA GLN A 819 -9.73 9.05 -34.60
C GLN A 819 -9.76 7.84 -33.65
N SER A 820 -10.25 6.67 -34.07
CA SER A 820 -10.31 5.49 -33.18
C SER A 820 -8.92 4.89 -32.94
N LEU A 821 -8.79 4.10 -31.87
CA LEU A 821 -7.49 3.61 -31.39
C LEU A 821 -6.89 2.45 -32.20
N ASP A 822 -7.59 1.97 -33.22
CA ASP A 822 -7.33 0.68 -33.88
C ASP A 822 -6.30 0.76 -35.04
N GLU A 823 -5.79 1.95 -35.37
CA GLU A 823 -4.87 2.18 -36.52
C GLU A 823 -3.39 2.41 -36.13
N LEU A 824 -2.99 2.18 -34.86
CA LEU A 824 -1.61 2.42 -34.39
C LEU A 824 -0.67 1.21 -34.57
N SER A 825 -0.04 1.11 -35.74
CA SER A 825 1.06 0.15 -35.98
C SER A 825 2.42 0.70 -35.52
N LEU A 826 3.01 0.09 -34.48
CA LEU A 826 4.32 0.48 -33.95
C LEU A 826 5.47 -0.11 -34.77
N SER A 827 5.88 0.58 -35.84
CA SER A 827 7.05 0.20 -36.63
C SER A 827 7.83 1.38 -37.24
N ASN A 828 8.15 2.42 -36.44
CA ASN A 828 9.25 3.35 -36.73
C ASN A 828 9.57 4.27 -35.54
N GLN A 829 10.87 4.54 -35.33
CA GLN A 829 11.43 5.48 -34.33
C GLN A 829 11.17 5.09 -32.85
N GLY A 830 12.03 5.41 -31.87
CA GLY A 830 13.35 6.06 -31.91
C GLY A 830 13.73 6.52 -30.49
N ASP A 831 14.99 6.35 -30.08
CA ASP A 831 15.41 6.50 -28.67
C ASP A 831 15.43 7.95 -28.15
N ASP A 832 14.29 8.50 -27.75
CA ASP A 832 14.24 9.69 -26.87
C ASP A 832 12.94 9.81 -26.04
N LEU A 833 12.90 9.17 -24.86
CA LEU A 833 11.72 9.08 -23.97
C LEU A 833 11.38 10.39 -23.19
N LYS A 834 11.48 11.55 -23.83
CA LYS A 834 11.31 12.87 -23.19
C LYS A 834 9.89 13.21 -22.71
N PHE A 835 8.85 12.44 -23.09
CA PHE A 835 7.47 12.73 -22.68
C PHE A 835 7.14 12.28 -21.23
N LEU A 836 7.97 11.44 -20.61
CA LEU A 836 7.73 10.89 -19.27
C LEU A 836 7.92 11.89 -18.11
N GLY A 837 8.38 13.11 -18.39
CA GLY A 837 8.70 14.12 -17.37
C GLY A 837 7.50 14.90 -16.81
N ASP A 838 6.32 14.82 -17.42
CA ASP A 838 5.18 15.72 -17.14
C ASP A 838 3.99 15.00 -16.44
N LEU A 839 4.23 13.80 -15.90
CA LEU A 839 3.24 13.05 -15.12
C LEU A 839 3.38 13.37 -13.63
N GLY A 840 2.32 13.97 -13.07
CA GLY A 840 2.28 14.38 -11.66
C GLY A 840 2.50 13.24 -10.66
N SER A 841 2.83 13.62 -9.41
CA SER A 841 3.42 12.77 -8.35
C SER A 841 2.70 11.49 -7.93
N LYS A 842 1.54 11.15 -8.51
CA LYS A 842 0.85 9.86 -8.33
C LYS A 842 1.33 8.74 -9.25
N PHE A 843 2.18 9.01 -10.25
CA PHE A 843 2.65 7.99 -11.22
C PHE A 843 4.08 7.47 -11.01
N ASN A 844 4.83 8.01 -10.04
CA ASN A 844 6.23 7.63 -9.78
C ASN A 844 6.45 6.19 -9.26
N THR A 845 5.40 5.42 -8.99
CA THR A 845 5.49 4.05 -8.44
C THR A 845 5.71 2.96 -9.50
N LEU A 846 5.43 3.23 -10.78
CA LEU A 846 5.65 2.24 -11.85
C LEU A 846 7.13 2.03 -12.21
N GLY A 847 8.00 3.03 -11.97
CA GLY A 847 9.44 2.92 -12.17
C GLY A 847 10.16 1.99 -11.18
N GLY A 848 9.49 1.58 -10.09
CA GLY A 848 10.05 0.68 -9.08
C GLY A 848 9.88 -0.81 -9.37
N ILE A 849 9.01 -1.19 -10.30
CA ILE A 849 8.62 -2.60 -10.51
C ILE A 849 9.48 -3.29 -11.59
N CYS A 850 10.05 -2.53 -12.54
CA CYS A 850 10.92 -3.07 -13.60
C CYS A 850 12.41 -3.09 -13.22
N ARG A 851 12.74 -3.32 -11.93
CA ARG A 851 14.12 -3.50 -11.42
C ARG A 851 14.23 -4.60 -10.36
N GLN A 852 13.62 -5.75 -10.63
CA GLN A 852 14.09 -7.04 -10.14
C GLN A 852 14.22 -8.00 -11.33
N ASP A 853 15.18 -8.91 -11.23
CA ASP A 853 15.52 -10.00 -12.14
C ASP A 853 15.98 -9.62 -13.58
N MET A 854 17.23 -9.14 -13.65
CA MET A 854 18.21 -9.53 -14.70
C MET A 854 19.61 -9.66 -14.08
#